data_AF-A0A9P1HE41-F1
#
_entry.id   AF-A0A9P1HE41-F1
#
_cell.length_a   1.000
_cell.length_b   1.000
_cell.length_c   1.000
_cell.angle_alpha   90.00
_cell.angle_beta   90.00
_cell.angle_gamma   90.00
#
_symmetry.space_group_name_H-M   'P 1'
#
loop_
_entity.id
_entity.type
_entity.pdbx_description
1 polymer ?
#
loop_
_entity_poly.entity_id
_entity_poly.type
_entity_poly.pdbx_seq_one_letter_code
_entity_poly.pdbx_strand_id
1 'polypeptide(L)'
;MAGNECSWPVSENAESAWTREKEKSKPSKSAESSKSMKVISLREKNKRLRAIYEDEALEYGEEDVTEKELVDRFRVATSLREKRLEQVFKLIRQASFVQLCFVIDATGSMGPHIDGVKKFIKSIVDNLLHHKTNGEAVVKELQLGMIAYRDYGDSKQFEELQFTKSLEVFNAFCLGIKPFGGGYDGGGCEDVLGGFDRALKLNWDPEVGAKLICHMGDRPGHGRELHDQHNRSYDYFLAGDPNGLQYTDLFQQLREKGIEYHFGKITDHTDIMIEKFSKVYGEAVHVLNVQDVNKILEFVVSSVQLSVSSAVSKSTMIAARKRSIRSYTLILDEPDWFRYPVDRGTFISYSFPESIQDIVDDIPLGKRVPKSAKVKIAQNPFAKGSERLAFYGLDQSTYVKHPTKGAKSQKKESVELKTKNDKIVLKEYLHVGRGMNTAKRYELTNQMQTIASYLASEFTKELKYKTGIDKEIKFLKIRTLRVASERGERFMSCERRYKSGDLFVRFTNNTNYTILESKAQKLGIPLVSIDILMTFSHWTYQVSGAKLMVVDLQGIVTTDEKGQKKVILTDPAIHCVDNTRFGPMNHGAGGMRNFFKRHICNSFCKSLGLVMPVLPDEESMVRFLGLPPPPTHTPKFNFGSAF
;
A
#
# COMPACT_ATOMS: atom_id res chain seq x y z
N MET A 1 -22.23 36.40 14.37
CA MET A 1 -20.81 36.03 14.52
C MET A 1 -20.55 34.91 13.53
N ALA A 2 -19.88 35.25 12.44
CA ALA A 2 -19.87 34.50 11.18
C ALA A 2 -19.02 33.24 11.27
N GLY A 3 -19.58 32.10 10.83
CA GLY A 3 -18.88 30.84 10.66
C GLY A 3 -18.02 30.88 9.40
N ASN A 4 -16.75 30.52 9.53
CA ASN A 4 -15.87 30.24 8.39
C ASN A 4 -16.23 28.85 7.85
N GLU A 5 -17.07 28.80 6.84
CA GLU A 5 -17.34 27.61 6.05
C GLU A 5 -16.17 27.37 5.08
N CYS A 6 -15.52 26.20 5.17
CA CYS A 6 -14.44 25.82 4.27
C CYS A 6 -15.05 25.20 3.01
N SER A 7 -15.41 26.04 2.04
CA SER A 7 -15.88 25.62 0.71
C SER A 7 -14.73 25.04 -0.13
N TRP A 8 -15.01 24.05 -0.98
CA TRP A 8 -14.03 23.53 -1.95
C TRP A 8 -13.64 24.64 -2.94
N PRO A 9 -12.34 24.85 -3.23
CA PRO A 9 -11.94 25.83 -4.22
C PRO A 9 -12.33 25.34 -5.63
N VAL A 10 -13.25 26.06 -6.26
CA VAL A 10 -13.52 25.98 -7.70
C VAL A 10 -12.37 26.70 -8.39
N SER A 11 -11.61 25.98 -9.22
CA SER A 11 -10.52 26.59 -9.99
C SER A 11 -11.09 27.36 -11.19
N GLU A 12 -11.49 28.60 -10.98
CA GLU A 12 -11.73 29.56 -12.05
C GLU A 12 -10.99 30.87 -11.78
N ASN A 13 -10.35 31.39 -12.84
CA ASN A 13 -9.76 32.72 -13.00
C ASN A 13 -8.40 33.02 -12.34
N ALA A 14 -7.34 32.78 -13.13
CA ALA A 14 -6.05 33.44 -13.00
C ALA A 14 -5.77 34.27 -14.27
N GLU A 15 -6.55 35.33 -14.50
CA GLU A 15 -6.23 36.37 -15.48
C GLU A 15 -6.62 37.75 -14.94
N SER A 16 -5.81 38.76 -15.31
CA SER A 16 -5.95 40.20 -15.08
C SER A 16 -5.34 40.80 -13.79
N ALA A 17 -4.08 41.23 -13.91
CA ALA A 17 -3.65 42.57 -13.52
C ALA A 17 -2.33 42.87 -14.25
N TRP A 18 -2.00 44.16 -14.40
CA TRP A 18 -0.73 44.74 -14.88
C TRP A 18 -0.71 45.26 -16.32
N THR A 19 -1.24 46.49 -16.47
CA THR A 19 -0.66 47.49 -17.37
C THR A 19 -0.26 48.73 -16.56
N ARG A 20 1.05 49.01 -16.46
CA ARG A 20 1.67 50.34 -16.67
C ARG A 20 3.19 50.30 -16.46
N GLU A 21 3.91 50.63 -17.54
CA GLU A 21 5.29 51.14 -17.60
C GLU A 21 5.48 52.37 -16.67
N LYS A 22 6.64 52.84 -16.19
CA LYS A 22 8.07 52.76 -16.57
C LYS A 22 8.86 53.36 -15.38
N GLU A 23 10.06 52.86 -15.08
CA GLU A 23 11.33 53.63 -14.99
C GLU A 23 12.49 52.79 -14.41
N LYS A 24 13.67 52.93 -15.02
CA LYS A 24 14.87 52.11 -14.78
C LYS A 24 15.60 52.57 -13.51
N SER A 25 15.49 51.82 -12.42
CA SER A 25 16.47 51.83 -11.32
C SER A 25 17.20 50.49 -11.25
N LYS A 26 18.53 50.51 -11.03
CA LYS A 26 19.35 49.30 -10.85
C LYS A 26 18.73 48.38 -9.77
N PRO A 27 18.65 47.05 -9.98
CA PRO A 27 17.96 46.19 -9.03
C PRO A 27 18.70 46.14 -7.69
N SER A 28 17.96 46.24 -6.59
CA SER A 28 18.48 46.02 -5.24
C SER A 28 18.81 44.54 -5.02
N LYS A 29 19.68 44.23 -4.05
CA LYS A 29 20.07 42.84 -3.70
C LYS A 29 18.87 41.94 -3.35
N SER A 30 17.75 42.50 -2.87
CA SER A 30 16.52 41.72 -2.62
C SER A 30 15.78 41.34 -3.91
N ALA A 31 15.80 42.22 -4.92
CA ALA A 31 15.24 41.94 -6.25
C ALA A 31 16.07 40.90 -7.01
N GLU A 32 17.40 40.92 -6.89
CA GLU A 32 18.28 39.89 -7.46
C GLU A 32 18.07 38.52 -6.80
N SER A 33 17.92 38.48 -5.47
CA SER A 33 17.61 37.26 -4.73
C SER A 33 16.24 36.68 -5.12
N SER A 34 15.20 37.52 -5.21
CA SER A 34 13.86 37.13 -5.66
C SER A 34 13.83 36.63 -7.11
N LYS A 35 14.56 37.30 -8.02
CA LYS A 35 14.69 36.87 -9.42
C LYS A 35 15.42 35.52 -9.53
N SER A 36 16.48 35.32 -8.77
CA SER A 36 17.23 34.05 -8.69
C SER A 36 16.34 32.90 -8.18
N MET A 37 15.55 33.14 -7.12
CA MET A 37 14.60 32.15 -6.61
C MET A 37 13.50 31.80 -7.62
N LYS A 38 12.97 32.79 -8.36
CA LYS A 38 11.97 32.53 -9.42
C LYS A 38 12.53 31.63 -10.52
N VAL A 39 13.77 31.86 -10.95
CA VAL A 39 14.45 31.04 -11.98
C VAL A 39 14.68 29.60 -11.48
N ILE A 40 15.12 29.41 -10.23
CA ILE A 40 15.30 28.08 -9.64
C ILE A 40 13.97 27.34 -9.55
N SER A 41 12.90 28.02 -9.11
CA SER A 41 11.55 27.44 -9.04
C SER A 41 11.05 26.99 -10.41
N LEU A 42 11.16 27.84 -11.43
CA LEU A 42 10.76 27.51 -12.81
C LEU A 42 11.54 26.31 -13.36
N ARG A 43 12.85 26.24 -13.10
CA ARG A 43 13.69 25.12 -13.53
C ARG A 43 13.29 23.81 -12.88
N GLU A 44 12.99 23.80 -11.58
CA GLU A 44 12.53 22.59 -10.89
C GLU A 44 11.13 22.14 -11.33
N LYS A 45 10.23 23.10 -11.60
CA LYS A 45 8.92 22.81 -12.22
C LYS A 45 9.09 22.19 -13.60
N ASN A 46 9.93 22.77 -14.47
CA ASN A 46 10.18 22.24 -15.81
C ASN A 46 10.73 20.80 -15.78
N LYS A 47 11.69 20.50 -14.89
CA LYS A 47 12.20 19.12 -14.69
C LYS A 47 11.12 18.15 -14.25
N ARG A 48 10.17 18.59 -13.40
CA ARG A 48 9.05 17.76 -12.93
C ARG A 48 8.10 17.42 -14.06
N LEU A 49 7.76 18.40 -14.90
CA LEU A 49 6.90 18.20 -16.06
C LEU A 49 7.51 17.23 -17.06
N ARG A 50 8.82 17.33 -17.32
CA ARG A 50 9.56 16.37 -18.15
C ARG A 50 9.37 14.93 -17.69
N ALA A 51 9.48 14.68 -16.38
CA ALA A 51 9.30 13.34 -15.83
C ALA A 51 7.89 12.78 -16.08
N ILE A 52 6.85 13.62 -16.09
CA ILE A 52 5.47 13.21 -16.38
C ILE A 52 5.33 12.80 -17.85
N TYR A 53 5.85 13.62 -18.76
CA TYR A 53 5.84 13.29 -20.19
C TYR A 53 6.60 11.99 -20.49
N GLU A 54 7.76 11.81 -19.89
CA GLU A 54 8.56 10.58 -20.06
C GLU A 54 7.87 9.34 -19.49
N ASP A 55 7.13 9.48 -18.39
CA ASP A 55 6.29 8.41 -17.81
C ASP A 55 5.16 8.00 -18.77
N GLU A 56 4.59 8.94 -19.52
CA GLU A 56 3.57 8.72 -20.55
C GLU A 56 4.16 8.45 -21.95
N ALA A 57 5.49 8.27 -22.05
CA ALA A 57 6.23 8.01 -23.29
C ALA A 57 6.10 9.11 -24.37
N LEU A 58 5.80 10.33 -23.97
CA LEU A 58 5.74 11.50 -24.85
C LEU A 58 7.10 12.20 -24.95
N GLU A 59 7.37 12.82 -26.10
CA GLU A 59 8.53 13.69 -26.24
C GLU A 59 8.31 15.01 -25.52
N TYR A 60 9.30 15.43 -24.73
CA TYR A 60 9.25 16.69 -23.98
C TYR A 60 9.89 17.86 -24.74
N GLY A 61 10.83 17.57 -25.65
CA GLY A 61 11.65 18.59 -26.34
C GLY A 61 12.78 19.16 -25.47
N GLU A 62 13.25 20.36 -25.82
CA GLU A 62 14.38 21.03 -25.18
C GLU A 62 14.05 21.54 -23.75
N GLU A 63 15.10 21.71 -22.93
CA GLU A 63 14.98 22.16 -21.54
C GLU A 63 14.86 23.68 -21.41
N ASP A 64 15.45 24.44 -22.34
CA ASP A 64 15.32 25.89 -22.33
C ASP A 64 14.03 26.27 -23.05
N VAL A 65 13.07 26.83 -22.31
CA VAL A 65 11.74 27.16 -22.83
C VAL A 65 11.25 28.46 -22.25
N THR A 66 10.43 29.14 -23.04
CA THR A 66 9.75 30.37 -22.62
C THR A 66 8.75 30.10 -21.50
N GLU A 67 8.41 31.14 -20.72
CA GLU A 67 7.39 31.03 -19.65
C GLU A 67 6.03 30.57 -20.21
N LYS A 68 5.69 31.00 -21.43
CA LYS A 68 4.46 30.58 -22.13
C LYS A 68 4.46 29.09 -22.46
N GLU A 69 5.53 28.59 -23.07
CA GLU A 69 5.67 27.15 -23.38
C GLU A 69 5.66 26.30 -22.11
N LEU A 70 6.24 26.79 -21.02
CA LEU A 70 6.21 26.09 -19.73
C LEU A 70 4.79 25.99 -19.16
N VAL A 71 3.96 27.03 -19.32
CA VAL A 71 2.53 27.01 -18.94
C VAL A 71 1.77 26.00 -19.79
N ASP A 72 2.02 25.96 -21.10
CA ASP A 72 1.36 24.98 -21.99
C ASP A 72 1.78 23.54 -21.64
N ARG A 73 3.07 23.31 -21.38
CA ARG A 73 3.57 22.02 -20.88
C ARG A 73 2.96 21.64 -19.53
N PHE A 74 2.75 22.61 -18.65
CA PHE A 74 2.08 22.38 -17.37
C PHE A 74 0.63 21.93 -17.58
N ARG A 75 -0.13 22.59 -18.47
CA ARG A 75 -1.51 22.22 -18.80
C ARG A 75 -1.61 20.79 -19.34
N VAL A 76 -0.74 20.43 -20.28
CA VAL A 76 -0.70 19.07 -20.85
C VAL A 76 -0.34 18.04 -19.77
N ALA A 77 0.70 18.29 -18.97
CA ALA A 77 1.08 17.39 -17.89
C ALA A 77 -0.06 17.20 -16.88
N THR A 78 -0.78 18.26 -16.53
CA THR A 78 -1.95 18.19 -15.64
C THR A 78 -3.04 17.29 -16.25
N SER A 79 -3.38 17.49 -17.53
CA SER A 79 -4.36 16.65 -18.23
C SER A 79 -3.95 15.17 -18.29
N LEU A 80 -2.66 14.87 -18.52
CA LEU A 80 -2.15 13.51 -18.48
C LEU A 80 -2.31 12.88 -17.09
N ARG A 81 -2.03 13.64 -16.02
CA ARG A 81 -2.21 13.18 -14.65
C ARG A 81 -3.68 12.97 -14.33
N GLU A 82 -4.58 13.86 -14.76
CA GLU A 82 -6.03 13.72 -14.56
C GLU A 82 -6.58 12.45 -15.22
N LYS A 83 -6.25 12.19 -16.49
CA LYS A 83 -6.63 10.94 -17.18
C LYS A 83 -6.15 9.69 -16.43
N ARG A 84 -4.93 9.74 -15.90
CA ARG A 84 -4.38 8.66 -15.09
C ARG A 84 -5.13 8.50 -13.76
N LEU A 85 -5.47 9.61 -13.11
CA LEU A 85 -6.26 9.58 -11.87
C LEU A 85 -7.65 9.00 -12.11
N GLU A 86 -8.31 9.31 -13.22
CA GLU A 86 -9.58 8.69 -13.60
C GLU A 86 -9.46 7.16 -13.71
N GLN A 87 -8.40 6.67 -14.35
CA GLN A 87 -8.12 5.23 -14.43
C GLN A 87 -7.86 4.62 -13.05
N VAL A 88 -7.07 5.28 -12.21
CA VAL A 88 -6.82 4.85 -10.82
C VAL A 88 -8.13 4.78 -10.04
N PHE A 89 -8.97 5.81 -10.10
CA PHE A 89 -10.28 5.80 -9.42
C PHE A 89 -11.24 4.77 -10.00
N LYS A 90 -11.22 4.52 -11.32
CA LYS A 90 -11.99 3.44 -11.93
C LYS A 90 -11.59 2.09 -11.33
N LEU A 91 -10.29 1.83 -11.17
CA LEU A 91 -9.80 0.60 -10.59
C LEU A 91 -10.05 0.49 -9.09
N ILE A 92 -9.97 1.61 -8.37
CA ILE A 92 -10.38 1.65 -6.95
C ILE A 92 -11.86 1.27 -6.81
N ARG A 93 -12.73 1.78 -7.72
CA ARG A 93 -14.13 1.37 -7.76
C ARG A 93 -14.25 -0.12 -8.09
N GLN A 94 -13.54 -0.62 -9.10
CA GLN A 94 -13.54 -2.04 -9.45
C GLN A 94 -13.07 -2.94 -8.31
N ALA A 95 -12.06 -2.51 -7.53
CA ALA A 95 -11.58 -3.22 -6.35
C ALA A 95 -12.63 -3.30 -5.22
N SER A 96 -13.65 -2.44 -5.22
CA SER A 96 -14.79 -2.54 -4.29
C SER A 96 -15.83 -3.57 -4.71
N PHE A 97 -15.72 -4.16 -5.90
CA PHE A 97 -16.46 -5.36 -6.30
C PHE A 97 -15.57 -6.57 -5.99
N VAL A 98 -16.12 -7.54 -5.29
CA VAL A 98 -15.36 -8.68 -4.76
C VAL A 98 -15.99 -9.99 -5.20
N GLN A 99 -15.18 -10.89 -5.77
CA GLN A 99 -15.52 -12.30 -5.95
C GLN A 99 -14.72 -13.13 -4.95
N LEU A 100 -15.43 -13.71 -3.98
CA LEU A 100 -14.87 -14.57 -2.94
C LEU A 100 -15.32 -16.01 -3.16
N CYS A 101 -14.35 -16.88 -3.44
CA CYS A 101 -14.58 -18.32 -3.51
C CYS A 101 -14.08 -19.01 -2.24
N PHE A 102 -14.93 -19.82 -1.62
CA PHE A 102 -14.54 -20.74 -0.57
C PHE A 102 -14.10 -22.06 -1.18
N VAL A 103 -12.92 -22.54 -0.84
CA VAL A 103 -12.47 -23.90 -1.17
C VAL A 103 -12.34 -24.64 0.15
N ILE A 104 -13.21 -25.61 0.40
CA ILE A 104 -13.37 -26.18 1.75
C ILE A 104 -13.28 -27.69 1.68
N ASP A 105 -12.45 -28.24 2.56
CA ASP A 105 -12.46 -29.64 2.92
C ASP A 105 -13.80 -30.00 3.58
N ALA A 106 -14.52 -30.97 2.99
CA ALA A 106 -15.84 -31.38 3.41
C ALA A 106 -15.88 -32.78 4.05
N THR A 107 -14.76 -33.22 4.63
CA THR A 107 -14.66 -34.47 5.40
C THR A 107 -15.28 -34.39 6.79
N GLY A 108 -15.42 -35.53 7.46
CA GLY A 108 -16.08 -35.63 8.77
C GLY A 108 -15.46 -34.74 9.85
N SER A 109 -14.13 -34.59 9.89
CA SER A 109 -13.42 -33.75 10.88
C SER A 109 -13.70 -32.27 10.69
N MET A 110 -14.07 -31.84 9.48
CA MET A 110 -14.34 -30.46 9.14
C MET A 110 -15.72 -29.97 9.59
N GLY A 111 -16.59 -30.85 10.12
CA GLY A 111 -17.97 -30.50 10.51
C GLY A 111 -18.12 -29.23 11.34
N PRO A 112 -17.42 -29.07 12.49
CA PRO A 112 -17.51 -27.85 13.30
C PRO A 112 -17.07 -26.58 12.56
N HIS A 113 -16.11 -26.68 11.63
CA HIS A 113 -15.57 -25.56 10.87
C HIS A 113 -16.53 -25.14 9.76
N ILE A 114 -17.14 -26.10 9.07
CA ILE A 114 -18.18 -25.86 8.05
C ILE A 114 -19.40 -25.22 8.73
N ASP A 115 -19.82 -25.70 9.90
CA ASP A 115 -20.89 -25.06 10.69
C ASP A 115 -20.49 -23.65 11.14
N GLY A 116 -19.22 -23.43 11.43
CA GLY A 116 -18.64 -22.11 11.65
C GLY A 116 -18.86 -21.17 10.46
N VAL A 117 -18.48 -21.60 9.26
CA VAL A 117 -18.72 -20.85 8.02
C VAL A 117 -20.22 -20.57 7.87
N LYS A 118 -21.10 -21.57 8.03
CA LYS A 118 -22.56 -21.43 7.97
C LYS A 118 -23.09 -20.34 8.92
N LYS A 119 -22.60 -20.30 10.16
CA LYS A 119 -23.01 -19.32 11.18
C LYS A 119 -22.55 -17.90 10.86
N PHE A 120 -21.39 -17.75 10.24
CA PHE A 120 -20.77 -16.45 10.04
C PHE A 120 -21.01 -15.82 8.66
N ILE A 121 -21.61 -16.51 7.67
CA ILE A 121 -21.86 -15.89 6.35
C ILE A 121 -22.67 -14.60 6.45
N LYS A 122 -23.76 -14.59 7.23
CA LYS A 122 -24.55 -13.38 7.45
C LYS A 122 -23.72 -12.29 8.11
N SER A 123 -22.94 -12.63 9.13
CA SER A 123 -22.03 -11.71 9.81
C SER A 123 -20.88 -11.23 8.92
N ILE A 124 -20.36 -12.04 7.99
CA ILE A 124 -19.35 -11.64 7.01
C ILE A 124 -19.94 -10.54 6.14
N VAL A 125 -21.16 -10.73 5.66
CA VAL A 125 -21.84 -9.75 4.81
C VAL A 125 -22.17 -8.49 5.60
N ASP A 126 -22.72 -8.61 6.80
CA ASP A 126 -22.97 -7.46 7.68
C ASP A 126 -21.65 -6.73 8.01
N ASN A 127 -20.55 -7.43 8.21
CA ASN A 127 -19.25 -6.80 8.49
C ASN A 127 -18.52 -6.28 7.23
N LEU A 128 -18.82 -6.76 6.03
CA LEU A 128 -18.17 -6.31 4.80
C LEU A 128 -18.98 -5.25 4.04
N LEU A 129 -20.30 -5.42 4.00
CA LEU A 129 -21.27 -4.50 3.38
C LEU A 129 -21.88 -3.51 4.38
N HIS A 130 -21.92 -3.83 5.69
CA HIS A 130 -22.57 -2.99 6.71
C HIS A 130 -21.69 -2.57 7.89
N HIS A 131 -20.36 -2.81 7.89
CA HIS A 131 -19.44 -2.02 8.72
C HIS A 131 -19.47 -0.58 8.19
N LYS A 132 -20.51 0.13 8.62
CA LYS A 132 -20.74 1.55 8.38
C LYS A 132 -19.80 2.31 9.29
N THR A 133 -18.61 2.62 8.80
CA THR A 133 -17.99 3.90 9.12
C THR A 133 -18.53 4.91 8.10
N ASN A 134 -19.71 5.45 8.39
CA ASN A 134 -20.44 6.50 7.66
C ASN A 134 -20.57 6.38 6.12
N GLY A 135 -21.37 5.40 5.65
CA GLY A 135 -22.19 5.60 4.44
C GLY A 135 -21.71 4.95 3.13
N GLU A 136 -20.49 4.45 3.02
CA GLU A 136 -20.07 3.58 1.89
C GLU A 136 -19.26 2.39 2.40
N ALA A 137 -19.72 1.18 2.06
CA ALA A 137 -19.05 -0.07 2.37
C ALA A 137 -17.68 -0.16 1.67
N VAL A 138 -16.68 -0.81 2.30
CA VAL A 138 -15.39 -1.13 1.65
C VAL A 138 -15.63 -1.98 0.39
N VAL A 139 -16.64 -2.83 0.48
CA VAL A 139 -17.13 -3.69 -0.59
C VAL A 139 -18.50 -3.18 -1.01
N LYS A 140 -18.63 -2.69 -2.24
CA LYS A 140 -19.91 -2.26 -2.81
C LYS A 140 -20.77 -3.46 -3.22
N GLU A 141 -20.13 -4.51 -3.72
CA GLU A 141 -20.79 -5.73 -4.13
C GLU A 141 -19.91 -6.94 -3.80
N LEU A 142 -20.52 -7.98 -3.24
CA LEU A 142 -19.88 -9.25 -2.92
C LEU A 142 -20.60 -10.38 -3.66
N GLN A 143 -19.83 -11.14 -4.43
CA GLN A 143 -20.26 -12.38 -5.05
C GLN A 143 -19.56 -13.55 -4.37
N LEU A 144 -20.34 -14.56 -4.00
CA LEU A 144 -19.87 -15.71 -3.25
C LEU A 144 -19.93 -16.97 -4.12
N GLY A 145 -18.82 -17.70 -4.17
CA GLY A 145 -18.72 -19.03 -4.77
C GLY A 145 -18.20 -20.04 -3.75
N MET A 146 -18.45 -21.33 -3.96
CA MET A 146 -17.97 -22.37 -3.05
C MET A 146 -17.65 -23.66 -3.80
N ILE A 147 -16.51 -24.26 -3.47
CA ILE A 147 -16.11 -25.61 -3.84
C ILE A 147 -15.90 -26.38 -2.53
N ALA A 148 -16.75 -27.36 -2.27
CA ALA A 148 -16.52 -28.36 -1.23
C ALA A 148 -15.85 -29.57 -1.88
N TYR A 149 -14.66 -29.94 -1.42
CA TYR A 149 -13.89 -31.08 -1.94
C TYR A 149 -13.69 -32.13 -0.84
N ARG A 150 -13.46 -33.37 -1.27
CA ARG A 150 -13.17 -34.55 -0.46
C ARG A 150 -12.21 -35.46 -1.23
N ASP A 151 -11.73 -36.53 -0.61
CA ASP A 151 -10.81 -37.47 -1.24
C ASP A 151 -11.43 -38.26 -2.43
N TYR A 152 -10.56 -38.80 -3.26
CA TYR A 152 -10.86 -39.72 -4.33
C TYR A 152 -11.61 -40.95 -3.82
N GLY A 153 -12.68 -41.31 -4.54
CA GLY A 153 -13.49 -42.47 -4.21
C GLY A 153 -14.64 -42.17 -3.23
N ASP A 154 -14.68 -40.98 -2.63
CA ASP A 154 -15.85 -40.56 -1.88
C ASP A 154 -17.09 -40.43 -2.77
N SER A 155 -18.25 -40.86 -2.23
CA SER A 155 -19.53 -40.89 -2.95
C SER A 155 -19.94 -39.56 -3.59
N LYS A 156 -19.44 -38.44 -3.06
CA LYS A 156 -19.57 -37.12 -3.65
C LYS A 156 -18.30 -36.32 -3.38
N GLN A 157 -17.29 -36.57 -4.22
CA GLN A 157 -15.98 -35.94 -4.19
C GLN A 157 -16.03 -34.40 -4.25
N PHE A 158 -16.96 -33.83 -5.03
CA PHE A 158 -17.10 -32.37 -5.17
C PHE A 158 -18.55 -31.89 -5.07
N GLU A 159 -18.72 -30.70 -4.48
CA GLU A 159 -19.95 -29.91 -4.56
C GLU A 159 -19.58 -28.47 -4.93
N GLU A 160 -20.24 -27.92 -5.94
CA GLU A 160 -19.84 -26.64 -6.53
C GLU A 160 -21.01 -25.66 -6.60
N LEU A 161 -20.74 -24.41 -6.22
CA LEU A 161 -21.62 -23.28 -6.36
C LEU A 161 -20.89 -22.18 -7.15
N GLN A 162 -21.45 -21.84 -8.31
CA GLN A 162 -21.03 -20.69 -9.11
C GLN A 162 -21.27 -19.36 -8.37
N PHE A 163 -20.58 -18.30 -8.79
CA PHE A 163 -20.70 -17.01 -8.11
C PHE A 163 -22.15 -16.51 -8.11
N THR A 164 -22.64 -16.21 -6.91
CA THR A 164 -23.98 -15.66 -6.68
C THR A 164 -23.92 -14.41 -5.82
N LYS A 165 -24.81 -13.45 -6.10
CA LYS A 165 -25.07 -12.28 -5.24
C LYS A 165 -26.10 -12.60 -4.15
N SER A 166 -26.85 -13.71 -4.29
CA SER A 166 -27.90 -14.08 -3.35
C SER A 166 -27.33 -14.84 -2.16
N LEU A 167 -27.39 -14.20 -0.99
CA LEU A 167 -27.01 -14.83 0.27
C LEU A 167 -27.92 -16.00 0.62
N GLU A 168 -29.18 -15.95 0.20
CA GLU A 168 -30.13 -17.03 0.43
C GLU A 168 -29.72 -18.28 -0.34
N VAL A 169 -29.33 -18.13 -1.61
CA VAL A 169 -28.82 -19.23 -2.44
C VAL A 169 -27.52 -19.77 -1.86
N PHE A 170 -26.59 -18.88 -1.48
CA PHE A 170 -25.33 -19.29 -0.88
C PHE A 170 -25.54 -20.03 0.45
N ASN A 171 -26.37 -19.49 1.35
CA ASN A 171 -26.69 -20.12 2.63
C ASN A 171 -27.39 -21.47 2.44
N ALA A 172 -28.34 -21.58 1.50
CA ALA A 172 -29.02 -22.83 1.21
C ALA A 172 -28.03 -23.91 0.73
N PHE A 173 -27.08 -23.53 -0.12
CA PHE A 173 -26.01 -24.42 -0.57
C PHE A 173 -25.12 -24.85 0.60
N CYS A 174 -24.65 -23.91 1.43
CA CYS A 174 -23.84 -24.24 2.61
C CYS A 174 -24.58 -25.15 3.60
N LEU A 175 -25.88 -24.93 3.84
CA LEU A 175 -26.70 -25.80 4.68
C LEU A 175 -26.79 -27.22 4.10
N GLY A 176 -26.80 -27.35 2.77
CA GLY A 176 -26.82 -28.62 2.05
C GLY A 176 -25.53 -29.43 2.16
N ILE A 177 -24.38 -28.79 2.40
CA ILE A 177 -23.09 -29.49 2.57
C ILE A 177 -23.11 -30.27 3.88
N LYS A 178 -23.01 -31.60 3.74
CA LYS A 178 -22.86 -32.53 4.85
C LYS A 178 -21.40 -32.97 4.95
N PRO A 179 -20.73 -32.79 6.08
CA PRO A 179 -19.40 -33.35 6.30
C PRO A 179 -19.51 -34.87 6.41
N PHE A 180 -18.80 -35.60 5.55
CA PHE A 180 -18.70 -37.06 5.56
C PHE A 180 -17.46 -37.48 4.78
N GLY A 181 -17.09 -38.75 4.87
CA GLY A 181 -15.79 -39.22 4.38
C GLY A 181 -14.74 -39.17 5.49
N GLY A 182 -13.53 -39.64 5.19
CA GLY A 182 -12.43 -39.74 6.15
C GLY A 182 -12.51 -40.94 7.12
N GLY A 183 -13.18 -42.02 6.72
CA GLY A 183 -13.69 -43.03 7.66
C GLY A 183 -13.43 -44.52 7.41
N TYR A 184 -12.88 -44.98 6.27
CA TYR A 184 -12.78 -46.44 6.03
C TYR A 184 -11.46 -46.95 5.44
N ASP A 185 -10.54 -46.07 5.07
CA ASP A 185 -9.34 -46.38 4.29
C ASP A 185 -8.03 -45.80 4.89
N GLY A 186 -8.09 -45.03 5.98
CA GLY A 186 -6.90 -44.60 6.72
C GLY A 186 -6.07 -43.49 6.06
N GLY A 187 -6.49 -42.98 4.90
CA GLY A 187 -5.84 -41.88 4.22
C GLY A 187 -5.85 -40.59 5.05
N GLY A 188 -4.72 -39.89 5.08
CA GLY A 188 -4.56 -38.58 5.72
C GLY A 188 -4.37 -37.46 4.71
N CYS A 189 -4.75 -37.67 3.45
CA CYS A 189 -4.70 -36.69 2.37
C CYS A 189 -6.07 -36.56 1.71
N GLU A 190 -6.31 -35.43 1.05
CA GLU A 190 -7.56 -35.14 0.34
C GLU A 190 -7.29 -34.69 -1.09
N ASP A 191 -8.33 -34.66 -1.94
CA ASP A 191 -8.23 -34.14 -3.30
C ASP A 191 -8.25 -32.59 -3.36
N VAL A 192 -7.26 -32.00 -2.72
CA VAL A 192 -7.03 -30.55 -2.70
C VAL A 192 -6.86 -30.00 -4.12
N LEU A 193 -6.07 -30.69 -4.97
CA LEU A 193 -5.75 -30.20 -6.31
C LEU A 193 -6.97 -30.24 -7.23
N GLY A 194 -7.80 -31.28 -7.15
CA GLY A 194 -9.11 -31.32 -7.80
C GLY A 194 -10.00 -30.16 -7.35
N GLY A 195 -10.01 -29.83 -6.06
CA GLY A 195 -10.72 -28.65 -5.54
C GLY A 195 -10.29 -27.34 -6.20
N PHE A 196 -8.98 -27.13 -6.39
CA PHE A 196 -8.45 -25.95 -7.09
C PHE A 196 -8.75 -25.94 -8.59
N ASP A 197 -8.67 -27.09 -9.26
CA ASP A 197 -9.03 -27.22 -10.68
C ASP A 197 -10.49 -26.79 -10.91
N ARG A 198 -11.42 -27.21 -10.03
CA ARG A 198 -12.82 -26.75 -10.08
C ARG A 198 -12.96 -25.26 -9.76
N ALA A 199 -12.25 -24.77 -8.74
CA ALA A 199 -12.28 -23.35 -8.38
C ALA A 199 -11.83 -22.43 -9.53
N LEU A 200 -10.83 -22.85 -10.31
CA LEU A 200 -10.33 -22.12 -11.48
C LEU A 200 -11.33 -22.07 -12.66
N LYS A 201 -12.27 -23.03 -12.70
CA LYS A 201 -13.33 -23.14 -13.71
C LYS A 201 -14.61 -22.37 -13.35
N LEU A 202 -14.69 -21.78 -12.16
CA LEU A 202 -15.77 -20.85 -11.81
C LEU A 202 -15.80 -19.63 -12.75
N ASN A 203 -16.97 -18.99 -12.85
CA ASN A 203 -17.20 -17.80 -13.67
C ASN A 203 -16.58 -16.51 -13.11
N TRP A 204 -15.26 -16.50 -12.96
CA TRP A 204 -14.48 -15.31 -12.55
C TRP A 204 -14.65 -14.17 -13.54
N ASP A 205 -15.20 -13.05 -13.08
CA ASP A 205 -15.52 -11.89 -13.90
C ASP A 205 -14.25 -11.04 -14.13
N PRO A 206 -13.80 -10.83 -15.38
CA PRO A 206 -12.62 -10.01 -15.66
C PRO A 206 -12.75 -8.54 -15.22
N GLU A 207 -13.96 -8.02 -15.00
CA GLU A 207 -14.19 -6.63 -14.58
C GLU A 207 -14.12 -6.40 -13.06
N VAL A 208 -14.16 -7.49 -12.27
CA VAL A 208 -14.05 -7.46 -10.80
C VAL A 208 -12.60 -7.25 -10.38
N GLY A 209 -12.36 -6.24 -9.55
CA GLY A 209 -11.00 -5.83 -9.16
C GLY A 209 -10.37 -6.63 -8.03
N ALA A 210 -11.16 -7.29 -7.18
CA ALA A 210 -10.69 -8.13 -6.08
C ALA A 210 -11.25 -9.56 -6.22
N LYS A 211 -10.36 -10.51 -6.52
CA LYS A 211 -10.67 -11.93 -6.69
C LYS A 211 -9.87 -12.73 -5.69
N LEU A 212 -10.53 -13.53 -4.87
CA LEU A 212 -9.83 -14.28 -3.84
C LEU A 212 -10.43 -15.66 -3.59
N ILE A 213 -9.54 -16.58 -3.24
CA ILE A 213 -9.86 -17.91 -2.71
C ILE A 213 -9.51 -17.91 -1.22
N CYS A 214 -10.51 -18.25 -0.39
CA CYS A 214 -10.31 -18.62 1.00
C CYS A 214 -10.36 -20.15 1.11
N HIS A 215 -9.19 -20.78 1.23
CA HIS A 215 -9.05 -22.22 1.36
C HIS A 215 -8.99 -22.62 2.84
N MET A 216 -9.81 -23.59 3.24
CA MET A 216 -9.86 -24.14 4.60
C MET A 216 -9.83 -25.66 4.53
N GLY A 217 -8.83 -26.26 5.19
CA GLY A 217 -8.69 -27.71 5.29
C GLY A 217 -7.79 -28.09 6.46
N ASP A 218 -7.99 -29.29 6.99
CA ASP A 218 -7.23 -29.85 8.10
C ASP A 218 -6.26 -30.97 7.66
N ARG A 219 -6.34 -31.40 6.39
CA ARG A 219 -5.44 -32.38 5.77
C ARG A 219 -4.72 -31.84 4.52
N PRO A 220 -3.50 -32.32 4.23
CA PRO A 220 -2.76 -31.97 3.01
C PRO A 220 -3.34 -32.64 1.76
N GLY A 221 -2.93 -32.17 0.58
CA GLY A 221 -3.18 -32.87 -0.68
C GLY A 221 -2.22 -34.02 -0.94
N HIS A 222 -2.58 -34.90 -1.88
CA HIS A 222 -1.75 -36.05 -2.26
C HIS A 222 -0.38 -35.70 -2.86
N GLY A 223 0.58 -36.59 -2.63
CA GLY A 223 1.92 -36.53 -3.21
C GLY A 223 3.01 -36.26 -2.19
N ARG A 224 4.13 -36.97 -2.33
CA ARG A 224 5.29 -36.92 -1.41
C ARG A 224 5.85 -35.52 -1.14
N GLU A 225 5.56 -34.55 -2.00
CA GLU A 225 6.07 -33.19 -1.82
C GLU A 225 5.21 -32.33 -0.89
N LEU A 226 3.96 -32.72 -0.61
CA LEU A 226 2.99 -31.90 0.12
C LEU A 226 2.84 -32.26 1.60
N HIS A 227 3.44 -33.37 2.06
CA HIS A 227 3.43 -33.83 3.45
C HIS A 227 4.62 -34.76 3.75
N ASP A 228 4.88 -35.03 5.03
CA ASP A 228 6.02 -35.86 5.51
C ASP A 228 5.69 -37.35 5.73
N GLN A 229 4.40 -37.71 5.67
CA GLN A 229 3.93 -39.08 5.90
C GLN A 229 3.93 -39.95 4.63
N HIS A 230 5.06 -40.59 4.31
CA HIS A 230 5.26 -41.28 3.03
C HIS A 230 4.81 -42.75 2.94
N ASN A 231 3.85 -43.15 3.77
CA ASN A 231 3.36 -44.53 3.81
C ASN A 231 2.02 -44.66 3.04
N ARG A 232 1.82 -45.81 2.38
CA ARG A 232 0.61 -46.04 1.56
C ARG A 232 -0.68 -46.12 2.36
N SER A 233 -0.59 -46.41 3.66
CA SER A 233 -1.74 -46.34 4.55
C SER A 233 -2.17 -44.91 4.85
N TYR A 234 -1.33 -43.90 4.61
CA TYR A 234 -1.62 -42.49 4.80
C TYR A 234 -1.89 -41.76 3.48
N ASP A 235 -1.16 -42.08 2.42
CA ASP A 235 -1.39 -41.51 1.09
C ASP A 235 -1.35 -42.64 0.04
N TYR A 236 -2.51 -42.93 -0.55
CA TYR A 236 -2.62 -43.90 -1.64
C TYR A 236 -1.99 -43.39 -2.94
N PHE A 237 -1.82 -42.07 -3.07
CA PHE A 237 -1.38 -41.38 -4.29
C PHE A 237 -0.05 -40.64 -4.06
N LEU A 238 0.94 -41.33 -3.49
CA LEU A 238 2.29 -40.79 -3.21
C LEU A 238 3.01 -40.21 -4.43
N ALA A 239 2.64 -40.63 -5.64
CA ALA A 239 3.21 -40.11 -6.89
C ALA A 239 2.64 -38.72 -7.27
N GLY A 240 1.63 -38.23 -6.55
CA GLY A 240 0.90 -37.01 -6.84
C GLY A 240 -0.54 -37.30 -7.27
N ASP A 241 -1.21 -36.27 -7.76
CA ASP A 241 -2.61 -36.32 -8.17
C ASP A 241 -2.89 -37.38 -9.25
N PRO A 242 -3.91 -38.26 -9.08
CA PRO A 242 -4.30 -39.29 -10.04
C PRO A 242 -4.64 -38.79 -11.43
N ASN A 243 -5.17 -37.57 -11.55
CA ASN A 243 -5.53 -36.96 -12.83
C ASN A 243 -4.36 -36.20 -13.46
N GLY A 244 -3.17 -36.26 -12.86
CA GLY A 244 -1.97 -35.59 -13.32
C GLY A 244 -1.93 -34.09 -13.01
N LEU A 245 -2.84 -33.58 -12.18
CA LEU A 245 -2.84 -32.16 -11.81
C LEU A 245 -1.57 -31.81 -11.03
N GLN A 246 -0.96 -30.68 -11.40
CA GLN A 246 0.23 -30.17 -10.74
C GLN A 246 -0.10 -28.87 -10.01
N TYR A 247 0.21 -28.79 -8.72
CA TYR A 247 0.02 -27.57 -7.95
C TYR A 247 0.82 -26.38 -8.52
N THR A 248 1.93 -26.64 -9.21
CA THR A 248 2.71 -25.62 -9.93
C THR A 248 1.87 -24.91 -10.99
N ASP A 249 1.11 -25.67 -11.77
CA ASP A 249 0.35 -25.17 -12.91
C ASP A 249 -0.92 -24.48 -12.43
N LEU A 250 -1.60 -25.05 -11.43
CA LEU A 250 -2.79 -24.46 -10.83
C LEU A 250 -2.49 -23.10 -10.18
N PHE A 251 -1.42 -23.01 -9.39
CA PHE A 251 -1.04 -21.75 -8.74
C PHE A 251 -0.45 -20.72 -9.71
N GLN A 252 0.15 -21.16 -10.82
CA GLN A 252 0.47 -20.27 -11.93
C GLN A 252 -0.80 -19.69 -12.56
N GLN A 253 -1.82 -20.50 -12.83
CA GLN A 253 -3.10 -20.03 -13.37
C GLN A 253 -3.83 -19.06 -12.42
N LEU A 254 -3.79 -19.31 -11.10
CA LEU A 254 -4.31 -18.36 -10.10
C LEU A 254 -3.67 -16.98 -10.26
N ARG A 255 -2.33 -16.93 -10.38
CA ARG A 255 -1.63 -15.66 -10.61
C ARG A 255 -2.01 -15.00 -11.92
N GLU A 256 -2.07 -15.75 -13.00
CA GLU A 256 -2.41 -15.24 -14.33
C GLU A 256 -3.83 -14.65 -14.38
N LYS A 257 -4.78 -15.26 -13.64
CA LYS A 257 -6.13 -14.75 -13.45
C LYS A 257 -6.24 -13.64 -12.40
N GLY A 258 -5.15 -13.32 -11.70
CA GLY A 258 -5.11 -12.30 -10.64
C GLY A 258 -5.88 -12.70 -9.38
N ILE A 259 -6.02 -13.99 -9.10
CA ILE A 259 -6.75 -14.53 -7.94
C ILE A 259 -5.79 -14.59 -6.75
N GLU A 260 -6.16 -13.95 -5.65
CA GLU A 260 -5.44 -13.96 -4.38
C GLU A 260 -5.74 -15.24 -3.57
N TYR A 261 -4.70 -15.85 -3.03
CA TYR A 261 -4.81 -17.08 -2.25
C TYR A 261 -4.61 -16.82 -0.76
N HIS A 262 -5.58 -17.23 0.05
CA HIS A 262 -5.56 -17.13 1.51
C HIS A 262 -5.86 -18.50 2.11
N PHE A 263 -5.13 -18.90 3.17
CA PHE A 263 -5.30 -20.20 3.82
C PHE A 263 -5.69 -20.07 5.30
N GLY A 264 -6.81 -20.68 5.68
CA GLY A 264 -7.24 -20.85 7.06
C GLY A 264 -6.70 -22.15 7.62
N LYS A 265 -5.57 -22.08 8.34
CA LYS A 265 -4.90 -23.24 8.93
C LYS A 265 -5.68 -23.79 10.13
N ILE A 266 -6.01 -25.07 10.10
CA ILE A 266 -6.68 -25.78 11.21
C ILE A 266 -5.68 -26.68 11.95
N THR A 267 -4.84 -27.43 11.23
CA THR A 267 -3.84 -28.32 11.83
C THR A 267 -2.45 -28.03 11.28
N ASP A 268 -1.43 -28.64 11.87
CA ASP A 268 -0.05 -28.56 11.39
C ASP A 268 0.22 -29.55 10.23
N HIS A 269 -0.72 -30.45 9.91
CA HIS A 269 -0.57 -31.42 8.81
C HIS A 269 -0.46 -30.76 7.43
N THR A 270 -0.93 -29.52 7.30
CA THR A 270 -0.92 -28.74 6.06
C THR A 270 0.33 -27.90 5.86
N ASP A 271 1.27 -27.88 6.81
CA ASP A 271 2.39 -26.92 6.81
C ASP A 271 3.31 -27.03 5.60
N ILE A 272 3.68 -28.25 5.22
CA ILE A 272 4.52 -28.52 4.05
C ILE A 272 3.79 -28.08 2.77
N MET A 273 2.51 -28.44 2.62
CA MET A 273 1.68 -28.00 1.51
C MET A 273 1.61 -26.46 1.40
N ILE A 274 1.36 -25.77 2.51
CA ILE A 274 1.31 -24.30 2.55
C ILE A 274 2.66 -23.70 2.13
N GLU A 275 3.77 -24.24 2.60
CA GLU A 275 5.12 -23.79 2.22
C GLU A 275 5.35 -23.94 0.71
N LYS A 276 5.02 -25.11 0.14
CA LYS A 276 5.15 -25.40 -1.29
C LYS A 276 4.29 -24.46 -2.13
N PHE A 277 3.01 -24.31 -1.77
CA PHE A 277 2.09 -23.42 -2.45
C PHE A 277 2.56 -21.98 -2.39
N SER A 278 3.03 -21.51 -1.23
CA SER A 278 3.56 -20.15 -1.05
C SER A 278 4.80 -19.91 -1.92
N LYS A 279 5.72 -20.88 -1.99
CA LYS A 279 6.92 -20.81 -2.82
C LYS A 279 6.59 -20.72 -4.30
N VAL A 280 5.64 -21.54 -4.77
CA VAL A 280 5.19 -21.51 -6.17
C VAL A 280 4.43 -20.24 -6.48
N TYR A 281 3.52 -19.80 -5.59
CA TYR A 281 2.71 -18.61 -5.77
C TYR A 281 3.56 -17.33 -5.82
N GLY A 282 4.71 -17.29 -5.14
CA GLY A 282 5.69 -16.19 -5.30
C GLY A 282 5.26 -14.85 -4.70
N GLU A 283 4.15 -14.82 -3.95
CA GLU A 283 3.71 -13.72 -3.10
C GLU A 283 3.42 -14.23 -1.69
N ALA A 284 3.41 -13.35 -0.69
CA ALA A 284 3.14 -13.73 0.70
C ALA A 284 1.68 -14.19 0.85
N VAL A 285 1.47 -15.49 1.06
CA VAL A 285 0.16 -16.07 1.35
C VAL A 285 -0.25 -15.67 2.77
N HIS A 286 -1.46 -15.12 2.92
CA HIS A 286 -2.00 -14.84 4.24
C HIS A 286 -2.50 -16.13 4.88
N VAL A 287 -1.79 -16.59 5.91
CA VAL A 287 -2.14 -17.76 6.70
C VAL A 287 -2.65 -17.32 8.05
N LEU A 288 -3.85 -17.76 8.43
CA LEU A 288 -4.43 -17.49 9.76
C LEU A 288 -4.81 -18.81 10.41
N ASN A 289 -4.41 -19.02 11.68
CA ASN A 289 -4.84 -20.18 12.45
C ASN A 289 -6.32 -20.01 12.87
N VAL A 290 -7.18 -20.84 12.29
CA VAL A 290 -8.64 -20.86 12.45
C VAL A 290 -9.15 -22.10 13.19
N GLN A 291 -8.32 -22.70 14.05
CA GLN A 291 -8.75 -23.77 14.97
C GLN A 291 -9.97 -23.39 15.81
N ASP A 292 -10.03 -22.11 16.20
CA ASP A 292 -11.21 -21.54 16.83
C ASP A 292 -12.15 -21.03 15.74
N VAL A 293 -13.35 -21.63 15.70
CA VAL A 293 -14.43 -21.30 14.77
C VAL A 293 -14.73 -19.79 14.75
N ASN A 294 -14.59 -19.08 15.88
CA ASN A 294 -14.83 -17.63 15.95
C ASN A 294 -13.82 -16.80 15.14
N LYS A 295 -12.64 -17.37 14.82
CA LYS A 295 -11.59 -16.70 14.03
C LYS A 295 -11.84 -16.80 12.52
N ILE A 296 -12.77 -17.64 12.08
CA ILE A 296 -13.13 -17.79 10.65
C ILE A 296 -13.66 -16.46 10.09
N LEU A 297 -14.54 -15.77 10.84
CA LEU A 297 -15.06 -14.45 10.44
C LEU A 297 -13.93 -13.45 10.22
N GLU A 298 -13.00 -13.37 11.17
CA GLU A 298 -11.85 -12.46 11.08
C GLU A 298 -10.92 -12.81 9.92
N PHE A 299 -10.68 -14.10 9.69
CA PHE A 299 -9.91 -14.57 8.54
C PHE A 299 -10.54 -14.09 7.22
N VAL A 300 -11.84 -14.30 7.03
CA VAL A 300 -12.52 -13.90 5.79
C VAL A 300 -12.52 -12.37 5.63
N VAL A 301 -12.89 -11.63 6.69
CA VAL A 301 -12.91 -10.16 6.66
C VAL A 301 -11.54 -9.58 6.36
N SER A 302 -10.50 -10.09 7.02
CA SER A 302 -9.12 -9.63 6.79
C SER A 302 -8.64 -9.96 5.37
N SER A 303 -8.98 -11.14 4.84
CA SER A 303 -8.58 -11.57 3.49
C SER A 303 -9.20 -10.69 2.42
N VAL A 304 -10.50 -10.39 2.52
CA VAL A 304 -11.18 -9.46 1.61
C VAL A 304 -10.56 -8.06 1.70
N GLN A 305 -10.35 -7.52 2.90
CA GLN A 305 -9.77 -6.19 3.06
C GLN A 305 -8.34 -6.07 2.52
N LEU A 306 -7.52 -7.12 2.71
CA LEU A 306 -6.17 -7.19 2.15
C LEU A 306 -6.22 -7.22 0.62
N SER A 307 -7.13 -8.02 0.03
CA SER A 307 -7.26 -8.10 -1.42
C SER A 307 -7.73 -6.77 -2.03
N VAL A 308 -8.76 -6.14 -1.47
CA VAL A 308 -9.20 -4.80 -1.91
C VAL A 308 -8.04 -3.80 -1.80
N SER A 309 -7.30 -3.80 -0.69
CA SER A 309 -6.15 -2.92 -0.50
C SER A 309 -5.01 -3.20 -1.49
N SER A 310 -4.78 -4.46 -1.83
CA SER A 310 -3.79 -4.93 -2.79
C SER A 310 -4.14 -4.51 -4.22
N ALA A 311 -5.37 -4.78 -4.66
CA ALA A 311 -5.91 -4.37 -5.96
C ALA A 311 -5.80 -2.85 -6.15
N VAL A 312 -6.17 -2.10 -5.12
CA VAL A 312 -6.02 -0.65 -5.13
C VAL A 312 -4.54 -0.22 -5.22
N SER A 313 -3.64 -0.87 -4.47
CA SER A 313 -2.20 -0.58 -4.55
C SER A 313 -1.60 -0.92 -5.92
N LYS A 314 -2.11 -1.94 -6.61
CA LYS A 314 -1.68 -2.31 -7.98
C LYS A 314 -2.19 -1.29 -9.01
N SER A 315 -3.37 -0.71 -8.81
CA SER A 315 -3.95 0.28 -9.73
C SER A 315 -3.14 1.56 -9.89
N THR A 316 -2.43 1.99 -8.84
CA THR A 316 -1.61 3.22 -8.85
C THR A 316 -0.36 3.07 -9.73
N MET A 317 0.00 1.84 -10.09
CA MET A 317 1.18 1.48 -10.88
C MET A 317 0.99 1.55 -12.39
N ILE A 318 -0.22 1.86 -12.88
CA ILE A 318 -0.47 1.96 -14.33
C ILE A 318 0.30 3.15 -14.90
N ALA A 319 1.38 2.85 -15.61
CA ALA A 319 2.00 3.74 -16.58
C ALA A 319 1.47 3.35 -17.96
N ALA A 320 1.27 4.31 -18.86
CA ALA A 320 0.93 4.02 -20.27
C ALA A 320 1.98 3.11 -20.94
N ARG A 321 3.22 3.10 -20.44
CA ARG A 321 4.30 2.24 -20.91
C ARG A 321 4.32 0.92 -20.13
N LYS A 322 4.09 -0.22 -20.80
CA LYS A 322 4.42 -1.55 -20.25
C LYS A 322 5.92 -1.58 -19.93
N ARG A 323 6.25 -1.57 -18.63
CA ARG A 323 7.63 -1.63 -18.14
C ARG A 323 7.95 -3.05 -17.72
N SER A 324 9.15 -3.52 -18.04
CA SER A 324 9.59 -4.83 -17.57
C SER A 324 9.90 -4.76 -16.08
N ILE A 325 9.49 -5.82 -15.38
CA ILE A 325 9.85 -6.07 -13.99
C ILE A 325 11.28 -6.62 -13.99
N ARG A 326 12.11 -6.20 -13.02
CA ARG A 326 13.44 -6.79 -12.82
C ARG A 326 13.30 -8.27 -12.46
N SER A 327 14.20 -9.11 -12.96
CA SER A 327 14.39 -10.45 -12.38
C SER A 327 14.99 -10.33 -10.99
N TYR A 328 14.45 -11.06 -10.01
CA TYR A 328 14.97 -11.10 -8.64
C TYR A 328 14.65 -12.44 -7.97
N THR A 329 15.48 -12.80 -6.99
CA THR A 329 15.23 -13.89 -6.04
C THR A 329 15.24 -13.32 -4.63
N LEU A 330 14.26 -13.65 -3.80
CA LEU A 330 14.22 -13.18 -2.42
C LEU A 330 15.14 -14.04 -1.54
N ILE A 331 16.08 -13.41 -0.83
CA ILE A 331 16.95 -14.03 0.16
C ILE A 331 16.74 -13.34 1.50
N LEU A 332 16.11 -14.04 2.45
CA LEU A 332 15.76 -13.49 3.76
C LEU A 332 16.97 -13.39 4.70
N ASP A 333 17.94 -14.28 4.53
CA ASP A 333 19.11 -14.38 5.39
C ASP A 333 20.04 -13.16 5.27
N GLU A 334 20.65 -12.79 6.40
CA GLU A 334 21.59 -11.69 6.41
C GLU A 334 22.89 -12.06 5.67
N PRO A 335 23.42 -11.19 4.78
CA PRO A 335 24.62 -11.51 4.03
C PRO A 335 25.87 -11.62 4.93
N ASP A 336 26.76 -12.53 4.59
CA ASP A 336 28.13 -12.53 5.09
C ASP A 336 28.88 -11.32 4.52
N TRP A 337 28.84 -10.19 5.25
CA TRP A 337 29.42 -8.93 4.83
C TRP A 337 30.92 -8.99 4.53
N PHE A 338 31.66 -10.02 5.00
CA PHE A 338 33.08 -10.16 4.67
C PHE A 338 33.30 -10.38 3.16
N ARG A 339 32.36 -11.07 2.51
CA ARG A 339 32.44 -11.44 1.09
C ARG A 339 31.99 -10.35 0.12
N TYR A 340 31.36 -9.29 0.62
CA TYR A 340 30.82 -8.22 -0.21
C TYR A 340 31.83 -7.09 -0.43
N PRO A 341 31.96 -6.58 -1.68
CA PRO A 341 32.82 -5.43 -1.96
C PRO A 341 32.25 -4.15 -1.35
N VAL A 342 33.13 -3.15 -1.17
CA VAL A 342 32.74 -1.81 -0.74
C VAL A 342 32.51 -0.92 -1.95
N ASP A 343 31.28 -0.50 -2.15
CA ASP A 343 30.89 0.48 -3.15
C ASP A 343 31.13 1.90 -2.65
N ARG A 344 31.71 2.73 -3.51
CA ARG A 344 31.89 4.17 -3.25
C ARG A 344 30.77 4.96 -3.91
N GLY A 345 30.21 5.90 -3.18
CA GLY A 345 29.09 6.68 -3.65
C GLY A 345 28.93 8.01 -2.92
N THR A 346 27.73 8.56 -3.02
CA THR A 346 27.36 9.81 -2.35
C THR A 346 25.95 9.70 -1.78
N PHE A 347 25.79 10.13 -0.53
CA PHE A 347 24.50 10.32 0.12
C PHE A 347 24.00 11.76 -0.11
N ILE A 348 22.79 11.86 -0.63
CA ILE A 348 22.05 13.10 -0.83
C ILE A 348 20.91 13.17 0.20
N SER A 349 20.68 14.35 0.76
CA SER A 349 19.64 14.61 1.76
C SER A 349 19.15 16.05 1.65
N TYR A 350 17.96 16.32 2.18
CA TYR A 350 17.34 17.64 2.14
C TYR A 350 17.24 18.25 3.54
N SER A 351 17.20 19.57 3.58
CA SER A 351 16.83 20.33 4.77
C SER A 351 15.32 20.40 4.90
N PHE A 352 14.82 20.63 6.12
CA PHE A 352 13.41 20.92 6.31
C PHE A 352 13.06 22.25 5.63
N PRO A 353 11.80 22.40 5.16
CA PRO A 353 11.29 23.72 4.78
C PRO A 353 11.29 24.65 6.00
N GLU A 354 11.26 25.96 5.76
CA GLU A 354 11.23 26.95 6.85
C GLU A 354 9.82 27.07 7.43
N SER A 355 8.80 26.97 6.58
CA SER A 355 7.39 27.05 6.96
C SER A 355 6.50 26.01 6.25
N ILE A 356 5.27 25.82 6.77
CA ILE A 356 4.22 25.06 6.07
C ILE A 356 3.86 25.77 4.75
N GLN A 357 3.89 27.10 4.75
CA GLN A 357 3.58 27.92 3.58
C GLN A 357 4.57 27.66 2.43
N ASP A 358 5.84 27.41 2.72
CA ASP A 358 6.85 27.06 1.71
C ASP A 358 6.48 25.77 0.97
N ILE A 359 5.91 24.79 1.68
CA ILE A 359 5.44 23.54 1.08
C ILE A 359 4.22 23.83 0.20
N VAL A 360 3.30 24.67 0.68
CA VAL A 360 2.10 25.07 -0.06
C VAL A 360 2.46 25.81 -1.36
N ASP A 361 3.44 26.72 -1.30
CA ASP A 361 3.87 27.57 -2.41
C ASP A 361 4.88 26.88 -3.34
N ASP A 362 5.16 25.59 -3.11
CA ASP A 362 6.06 24.77 -3.92
C ASP A 362 7.49 25.33 -4.00
N ILE A 363 7.98 25.86 -2.87
CA ILE A 363 9.36 26.32 -2.74
C ILE A 363 10.30 25.10 -2.71
N PRO A 364 11.32 25.02 -3.59
CA PRO A 364 12.23 23.89 -3.62
C PRO A 364 13.00 23.71 -2.30
N LEU A 365 13.06 22.47 -1.80
CA LEU A 365 13.82 22.17 -0.59
C LEU A 365 15.33 22.38 -0.79
N GLY A 366 15.97 22.95 0.23
CA GLY A 366 17.43 23.09 0.27
C GLY A 366 18.13 21.73 0.29
N LYS A 367 18.94 21.44 -0.73
CA LYS A 367 19.78 20.22 -0.78
C LYS A 367 20.96 20.39 0.18
N ARG A 368 21.12 19.46 1.13
CA ARG A 368 22.29 19.44 2.02
C ARG A 368 23.54 19.06 1.23
N VAL A 369 24.70 19.50 1.73
CA VAL A 369 26.01 19.13 1.17
C VAL A 369 26.09 17.60 1.05
N PRO A 370 26.24 17.04 -0.18
CA PRO A 370 26.31 15.60 -0.37
C PRO A 370 27.49 15.00 0.39
N LYS A 371 27.25 13.87 1.06
CA LYS A 371 28.28 13.20 1.89
C LYS A 371 28.85 12.01 1.15
N SER A 372 30.17 11.83 1.20
CA SER A 372 30.80 10.61 0.68
C SER A 372 30.21 9.38 1.37
N ALA A 373 29.93 8.35 0.57
CA ALA A 373 29.38 7.08 1.03
C ALA A 373 30.37 5.95 0.73
N LYS A 374 30.56 5.06 1.71
CA LYS A 374 31.17 3.75 1.53
C LYS A 374 30.18 2.71 2.03
N VAL A 375 29.64 1.90 1.14
CA VAL A 375 28.55 0.98 1.48
C VAL A 375 28.83 -0.42 0.94
N LYS A 376 28.33 -1.44 1.63
CA LYS A 376 28.20 -2.79 1.06
C LYS A 376 26.73 -3.03 0.75
N ILE A 377 26.43 -3.59 -0.42
CA ILE A 377 25.05 -3.78 -0.91
C ILE A 377 24.85 -5.26 -1.20
N ALA A 378 23.80 -5.87 -0.63
CA ALA A 378 23.43 -7.24 -0.95
C ALA A 378 23.07 -7.38 -2.44
N GLN A 379 23.42 -8.53 -3.04
CA GLN A 379 23.14 -8.77 -4.46
C GLN A 379 21.66 -9.02 -4.71
N ASN A 380 21.00 -9.72 -3.78
CA ASN A 380 19.60 -10.10 -3.87
C ASN A 380 18.76 -9.33 -2.84
N PRO A 381 17.50 -8.98 -3.17
CA PRO A 381 16.59 -8.38 -2.22
C PRO A 381 16.12 -9.40 -1.18
N PHE A 382 15.77 -8.93 0.01
CA PHE A 382 15.17 -9.75 1.07
C PHE A 382 13.65 -9.55 1.19
N ALA A 383 13.11 -8.47 0.61
CA ALA A 383 11.68 -8.20 0.59
C ALA A 383 11.24 -7.45 -0.67
N LYS A 384 9.96 -7.62 -1.04
CA LYS A 384 9.29 -6.97 -2.18
C LYS A 384 8.10 -6.16 -1.64
N GLY A 385 8.06 -4.87 -1.95
CA GLY A 385 6.87 -4.03 -1.81
C GLY A 385 6.13 -3.87 -3.14
N SER A 386 5.05 -3.07 -3.17
CA SER A 386 4.29 -2.82 -4.40
C SER A 386 5.11 -2.13 -5.49
N GLU A 387 5.98 -1.19 -5.12
CA GLU A 387 6.78 -0.42 -6.08
C GLU A 387 8.28 -0.75 -6.08
N ARG A 388 8.79 -1.31 -4.98
CA ARG A 388 10.23 -1.35 -4.69
C ARG A 388 10.67 -2.68 -4.09
N LEU A 389 11.88 -3.08 -4.43
CA LEU A 389 12.63 -4.18 -3.80
C LEU A 389 13.49 -3.62 -2.67
N ALA A 390 13.61 -4.36 -1.57
CA ALA A 390 14.42 -4.00 -0.41
C ALA A 390 15.63 -4.93 -0.30
N PHE A 391 16.81 -4.33 -0.17
CA PHE A 391 18.11 -4.99 -0.07
C PHE A 391 18.74 -4.71 1.29
N TYR A 392 19.45 -5.69 1.83
CA TYR A 392 20.33 -5.43 2.95
C TYR A 392 21.50 -4.56 2.51
N GLY A 393 21.95 -3.66 3.39
CA GLY A 393 23.19 -2.92 3.20
C GLY A 393 23.93 -2.64 4.51
N LEU A 394 25.19 -2.25 4.38
CA LEU A 394 26.05 -1.83 5.48
C LEU A 394 26.69 -0.48 5.16
N ASP A 395 26.44 0.56 5.98
CA ASP A 395 27.06 1.88 5.86
C ASP A 395 28.42 1.88 6.60
N GLN A 396 29.51 1.87 5.84
CA GLN A 396 30.88 1.93 6.31
C GLN A 396 31.51 3.32 6.07
N SER A 397 30.68 4.35 5.97
CA SER A 397 31.17 5.72 5.84
C SER A 397 31.88 6.16 7.12
N THR A 398 32.94 6.95 6.96
CA THR A 398 33.70 7.50 8.08
C THR A 398 33.06 8.79 8.58
N TYR A 399 33.18 9.05 9.88
CA TYR A 399 32.76 10.29 10.51
C TYR A 399 33.79 10.74 11.55
N VAL A 400 33.84 12.05 11.78
CA VAL A 400 34.64 12.66 12.83
C VAL A 400 33.84 12.60 14.13
N LYS A 401 34.38 11.94 15.16
CA LYS A 401 33.79 11.99 16.50
C LYS A 401 34.30 13.24 17.22
N HIS A 402 33.42 14.22 17.43
CA HIS A 402 33.75 15.34 18.30
C HIS A 402 33.64 14.91 19.77
N PRO A 403 34.56 15.35 20.65
CA PRO A 403 34.47 15.07 22.08
C PRO A 403 33.17 15.64 22.66
N THR A 404 32.49 14.84 23.47
CA THR A 404 31.28 15.24 24.20
C THR A 404 31.63 16.37 25.17
N LYS A 405 30.90 17.50 25.09
CA LYS A 405 31.01 18.63 26.03
C LYS A 405 30.73 18.13 27.46
N GLY A 406 31.78 17.80 28.20
CA GLY A 406 31.66 17.25 29.56
C GLY A 406 32.99 16.82 30.20
N ALA A 407 34.01 16.46 29.41
CA ALA A 407 35.33 16.16 29.95
C ALA A 407 36.16 17.45 30.09
N LYS A 408 36.23 17.98 31.31
CA LYS A 408 37.22 19.00 31.69
C LYS A 408 38.60 18.33 31.70
N SER A 409 39.25 18.24 30.54
CA SER A 409 40.65 17.83 30.47
C SER A 409 41.31 18.53 29.29
N GLN A 410 42.17 19.49 29.59
CA GLN A 410 43.07 20.11 28.62
C GLN A 410 44.11 19.07 28.16
N LYS A 411 43.73 18.20 27.23
CA LYS A 411 44.67 17.56 26.31
C LYS A 411 44.20 17.87 24.90
N LYS A 412 45.15 18.22 24.03
CA LYS A 412 44.96 18.45 22.61
C LYS A 412 44.56 17.11 21.99
N GLU A 413 43.28 16.77 22.07
CA GLU A 413 42.75 15.47 21.66
C GLU A 413 42.73 15.37 20.13
N SER A 414 43.31 14.28 19.62
CA SER A 414 43.33 13.93 18.21
C SER A 414 41.90 13.68 17.72
N VAL A 415 41.61 14.17 16.51
CA VAL A 415 40.33 13.93 15.83
C VAL A 415 40.24 12.44 15.48
N GLU A 416 39.45 11.67 16.23
CA GLU A 416 39.26 10.25 15.97
C GLU A 416 38.26 10.05 14.81
N LEU A 417 38.74 9.49 13.70
CA LEU A 417 37.91 9.08 12.57
C LEU A 417 37.32 7.70 12.85
N LYS A 418 36.00 7.58 12.98
CA LYS A 418 35.32 6.28 13.18
C LYS A 418 34.53 5.86 11.95
N THR A 419 34.44 4.55 11.75
CA THR A 419 33.57 3.92 10.75
C THR A 419 32.23 3.60 11.40
N LYS A 420 31.12 3.94 10.75
CA LYS A 420 29.77 3.70 11.29
C LYS A 420 29.45 2.21 11.48
N ASN A 421 29.68 1.40 10.43
CA ASN A 421 29.22 0.01 10.34
C ASN A 421 27.71 -0.14 10.67
N ASP A 422 26.90 0.84 10.24
CA ASP A 422 25.46 0.84 10.51
C ASP A 422 24.75 -0.10 9.53
N LYS A 423 23.91 -1.00 10.05
CA LYS A 423 23.01 -1.81 9.20
C LYS A 423 21.93 -0.89 8.60
N ILE A 424 21.80 -0.95 7.28
CA ILE A 424 20.86 -0.13 6.50
C ILE A 424 19.96 -1.02 5.62
N VAL A 425 18.85 -0.45 5.18
CA VAL A 425 17.98 -1.00 4.14
C VAL A 425 18.07 -0.09 2.92
N LEU A 426 18.34 -0.69 1.77
CA LEU A 426 18.41 0.00 0.49
C LEU A 426 17.22 -0.41 -0.36
N LYS A 427 16.50 0.55 -0.96
CA LYS A 427 15.31 0.28 -1.78
C LYS A 427 15.51 0.75 -3.21
N GLU A 428 15.12 -0.10 -4.15
CA GLU A 428 15.12 0.19 -5.59
C GLU A 428 13.78 -0.06 -6.24
N TYR A 429 13.43 0.72 -7.27
CA TYR A 429 12.20 0.51 -8.03
C TYR A 429 12.23 -0.83 -8.77
N LEU A 430 11.12 -1.57 -8.64
CA LEU A 430 10.91 -2.90 -9.21
C LEU A 430 10.95 -2.90 -10.75
N HIS A 431 10.42 -1.84 -11.36
CA HIS A 431 10.33 -1.69 -12.81
C HIS A 431 11.61 -1.06 -13.38
N VAL A 432 12.00 -1.52 -14.57
CA VAL A 432 13.13 -0.99 -15.36
C VAL A 432 12.65 -0.41 -16.69
N GLY A 433 13.53 0.38 -17.33
CA GLY A 433 13.26 1.05 -18.61
C GLY A 433 13.53 2.55 -18.55
N ARG A 434 13.28 3.24 -19.67
CA ARG A 434 13.46 4.71 -19.77
C ARG A 434 12.59 5.44 -18.75
N GLY A 435 13.17 6.43 -18.07
CA GLY A 435 12.52 7.19 -16.99
C GLY A 435 12.46 6.45 -15.64
N MET A 436 12.86 5.18 -15.60
CA MET A 436 12.91 4.41 -14.36
C MET A 436 14.26 4.49 -13.68
N ASN A 437 14.26 4.42 -12.34
CA ASN A 437 15.45 4.44 -11.50
C ASN A 437 16.37 5.66 -11.72
N THR A 438 15.79 6.78 -12.10
CA THR A 438 16.51 8.05 -12.30
C THR A 438 16.77 8.74 -10.96
N ALA A 439 17.81 9.58 -10.91
CA ALA A 439 18.12 10.41 -9.75
C ALA A 439 16.87 11.19 -9.25
N LYS A 440 16.11 11.78 -10.18
CA LYS A 440 14.94 12.61 -9.87
C LYS A 440 13.87 11.85 -9.11
N ARG A 441 13.62 10.58 -9.43
CA ARG A 441 12.59 9.77 -8.76
C ARG A 441 12.99 9.48 -7.30
N TYR A 442 14.25 9.10 -7.08
CA TYR A 442 14.76 8.86 -5.73
C TYR A 442 14.94 10.13 -4.89
N GLU A 443 15.30 11.25 -5.52
CA GLU A 443 15.35 12.55 -4.88
C GLU A 443 13.94 13.03 -4.50
N LEU A 444 12.93 12.81 -5.35
CA LEU A 444 11.54 13.14 -5.03
C LEU A 444 11.03 12.38 -3.80
N THR A 445 11.28 11.06 -3.72
CA THR A 445 10.95 10.26 -2.52
C THR A 445 11.60 10.84 -1.26
N ASN A 446 12.88 11.23 -1.35
CA ASN A 446 13.62 11.87 -0.27
C ASN A 446 13.00 13.20 0.17
N GLN A 447 12.59 14.04 -0.78
CA GLN A 447 11.90 15.30 -0.51
C GLN A 447 10.54 15.06 0.17
N MET A 448 9.73 14.12 -0.34
CA MET A 448 8.43 13.77 0.25
C MET A 448 8.54 13.31 1.70
N GLN A 449 9.47 12.40 1.98
CA GLN A 449 9.74 11.96 3.35
C GLN A 449 10.19 13.13 4.24
N THR A 450 11.03 14.02 3.71
CA THR A 450 11.53 15.19 4.44
C THR A 450 10.37 16.13 4.80
N ILE A 451 9.45 16.38 3.87
CA ILE A 451 8.23 17.18 4.09
C ILE A 451 7.34 16.53 5.13
N ALA A 452 7.05 15.23 5.01
CA ALA A 452 6.22 14.51 5.97
C ALA A 452 6.83 14.51 7.38
N SER A 453 8.15 14.36 7.49
CA SER A 453 8.86 14.47 8.77
C SER A 453 8.79 15.87 9.38
N TYR A 454 8.82 16.93 8.56
CA TYR A 454 8.65 18.30 9.05
C TYR A 454 7.22 18.52 9.55
N LEU A 455 6.22 18.15 8.76
CA LEU A 455 4.80 18.25 9.15
C LEU A 455 4.50 17.47 10.43
N ALA A 456 5.07 16.27 10.60
CA ALA A 456 4.91 15.49 11.83
C ALA A 456 5.54 16.17 13.07
N SER A 457 6.67 16.87 12.89
CA SER A 457 7.29 17.69 13.93
C SER A 457 6.39 18.86 14.33
N GLU A 458 5.86 19.61 13.36
CA GLU A 458 4.95 20.73 13.64
C GLU A 458 3.64 20.25 14.27
N PHE A 459 3.06 19.16 13.78
CA PHE A 459 1.89 18.53 14.38
C PHE A 459 2.13 18.15 15.84
N THR A 460 3.26 17.51 16.14
CA THR A 460 3.59 17.09 17.51
C THR A 460 3.70 18.30 18.45
N LYS A 461 4.30 19.40 17.98
CA LYS A 461 4.37 20.66 18.75
C LYS A 461 2.97 21.22 19.02
N GLU A 462 2.12 21.27 18.01
CA GLU A 462 0.76 21.81 18.16
C GLU A 462 -0.13 20.93 19.04
N LEU A 463 -0.04 19.60 18.89
CA LEU A 463 -0.74 18.64 19.74
C LEU A 463 -0.36 18.82 21.21
N LYS A 464 0.95 18.89 21.50
CA LYS A 464 1.44 19.14 22.85
C LYS A 464 0.96 20.47 23.40
N TYR A 465 1.00 21.54 22.59
CA TYR A 465 0.57 22.87 23.00
C TYR A 465 -0.93 22.94 23.30
N LYS A 466 -1.78 22.38 22.44
CA LYS A 466 -3.25 22.46 22.59
C LYS A 466 -3.85 21.46 23.57
N THR A 467 -3.24 20.27 23.72
CA THR A 467 -3.86 19.18 24.49
C THR A 467 -3.00 18.67 25.66
N GLY A 468 -1.76 19.16 25.80
CA GLY A 468 -0.80 18.65 26.77
C GLY A 468 -0.24 17.25 26.46
N ILE A 469 -0.61 16.66 25.32
CA ILE A 469 -0.23 15.27 24.98
C ILE A 469 1.09 15.28 24.24
N ASP A 470 2.13 14.75 24.90
CA ASP A 470 3.48 14.63 24.34
C ASP A 470 3.68 13.26 23.67
N LYS A 471 2.89 12.98 22.63
CA LYS A 471 3.03 11.76 21.81
C LYS A 471 3.60 12.11 20.45
N GLU A 472 4.86 11.73 20.28
CA GLU A 472 5.63 12.07 19.09
C GLU A 472 5.34 11.13 17.90
N ILE A 473 4.98 11.71 16.76
CA ILE A 473 4.99 11.01 15.46
C ILE A 473 6.36 11.24 14.80
N LYS A 474 7.08 10.16 14.48
CA LYS A 474 8.37 10.25 13.77
C LYS A 474 8.31 9.56 12.42
N PHE A 475 8.83 10.22 11.40
CA PHE A 475 9.22 9.59 10.14
C PHE A 475 10.70 9.22 10.15
N LEU A 476 11.06 8.14 9.47
CA LEU A 476 12.45 7.82 9.19
C LEU A 476 13.09 8.95 8.37
N LYS A 477 14.35 9.24 8.71
CA LYS A 477 15.20 10.05 7.84
C LYS A 477 15.73 9.15 6.75
N ILE A 478 15.46 9.51 5.50
CA ILE A 478 15.98 8.79 4.34
C ILE A 478 17.07 9.59 3.63
N ARG A 479 17.92 8.88 2.90
CA ARG A 479 18.96 9.45 2.05
C ARG A 479 18.85 8.85 0.67
N THR A 480 19.18 9.61 -0.37
CA THR A 480 19.34 9.05 -1.71
C THR A 480 20.81 8.65 -1.87
N LEU A 481 21.06 7.37 -2.12
CA LEU A 481 22.39 6.83 -2.41
C LEU A 481 22.60 6.85 -3.93
N ARG A 482 23.69 7.46 -4.38
CA ARG A 482 24.20 7.38 -5.75
C ARG A 482 25.52 6.60 -5.74
N VAL A 483 25.60 5.52 -6.51
CA VAL A 483 26.78 4.65 -6.64
C VAL A 483 27.11 4.48 -8.12
N ALA A 484 28.39 4.51 -8.47
CA ALA A 484 28.84 4.17 -9.81
C ALA A 484 28.75 2.65 -10.02
N SER A 485 28.23 2.22 -11.16
CA SER A 485 28.06 0.82 -11.55
C SER A 485 28.59 0.61 -12.97
N GLU A 486 28.92 -0.63 -13.32
CA GLU A 486 29.33 -1.03 -14.68
C GLU A 486 28.29 -0.63 -15.74
N ARG A 487 27.00 -0.55 -15.37
CA ARG A 487 25.89 -0.18 -16.26
C ARG A 487 25.53 1.32 -16.18
N GLY A 488 26.40 2.15 -15.62
CA GLY A 488 26.17 3.58 -15.40
C GLY A 488 25.87 3.89 -13.93
N GLU A 489 24.96 4.80 -13.66
CA GLU A 489 24.67 5.23 -12.29
C GLU A 489 23.56 4.38 -11.65
N ARG A 490 23.82 3.90 -10.43
CA ARG A 490 22.85 3.20 -9.59
C ARG A 490 22.35 4.14 -8.49
N PHE A 491 21.03 4.26 -8.38
CA PHE A 491 20.37 5.07 -7.36
C PHE A 491 19.48 4.21 -6.46
N MET A 492 19.56 4.44 -5.15
CA MET A 492 18.75 3.72 -4.16
C MET A 492 18.24 4.68 -3.08
N SER A 493 17.07 4.40 -2.51
CA SER A 493 16.68 5.02 -1.23
C SER A 493 17.40 4.29 -0.10
N CYS A 494 17.91 5.02 0.89
CA CYS A 494 18.64 4.48 2.02
C CYS A 494 17.93 4.84 3.33
N GLU A 495 17.56 3.81 4.08
CA GLU A 495 16.90 3.85 5.37
C GLU A 495 17.72 3.11 6.42
N ARG A 496 17.52 3.42 7.71
CA ARG A 496 18.11 2.64 8.80
C ARG A 496 17.43 1.27 8.86
N ARG A 497 18.21 0.21 9.10
CA ARG A 497 17.63 -1.13 9.36
C ARG A 497 17.07 -1.22 10.78
N TYR A 498 15.95 -1.90 10.88
CA TYR A 498 15.25 -2.17 12.14
C TYR A 498 15.80 -3.42 12.83
N LYS A 499 15.49 -3.58 14.13
CA LYS A 499 15.96 -4.73 14.90
C LYS A 499 15.14 -5.98 14.55
N SER A 500 15.72 -7.15 14.78
CA SER A 500 14.98 -8.41 14.63
C SER A 500 13.79 -8.43 15.61
N GLY A 501 12.60 -8.77 15.11
CA GLY A 501 11.34 -8.76 15.88
C GLY A 501 10.51 -7.47 15.80
N ASP A 502 11.00 -6.41 15.16
CA ASP A 502 10.22 -5.20 14.88
C ASP A 502 9.14 -5.48 13.82
N LEU A 503 7.89 -5.07 14.07
CA LEU A 503 6.74 -5.33 13.20
C LEU A 503 6.52 -4.17 12.24
N PHE A 504 6.51 -4.43 10.93
CA PHE A 504 6.08 -3.46 9.92
C PHE A 504 4.56 -3.47 9.79
N VAL A 505 3.94 -2.31 9.96
CA VAL A 505 2.49 -2.13 10.00
C VAL A 505 2.09 -0.99 9.08
N ARG A 506 1.12 -1.25 8.21
CA ARG A 506 0.40 -0.21 7.47
C ARG A 506 -0.83 0.21 8.27
N PHE A 507 -0.88 1.49 8.67
CA PHE A 507 -1.99 2.05 9.45
C PHE A 507 -3.05 2.66 8.53
N THR A 508 -2.61 3.36 7.49
CA THR A 508 -3.47 3.87 6.42
C THR A 508 -2.86 3.57 5.06
N ASN A 509 -3.64 3.64 4.00
CA ASN A 509 -3.11 3.69 2.63
C ASN A 509 -3.51 5.02 1.96
N ASN A 510 -3.11 5.20 0.70
CA ASN A 510 -3.39 6.40 -0.09
C ASN A 510 -4.77 6.43 -0.76
N THR A 511 -5.69 5.52 -0.41
CA THR A 511 -6.97 5.36 -1.11
C THR A 511 -8.17 5.23 -0.20
N ASN A 512 -8.20 4.30 0.75
CA ASN A 512 -9.32 4.16 1.69
C ASN A 512 -9.15 3.16 2.86
N TYR A 513 -7.94 2.67 3.12
CA TYR A 513 -7.70 1.68 4.18
C TYR A 513 -7.33 2.36 5.50
N THR A 514 -7.86 1.82 6.60
CA THR A 514 -7.40 2.05 7.96
C THR A 514 -7.27 0.70 8.64
N ILE A 515 -6.21 0.49 9.43
CA ILE A 515 -6.03 -0.73 10.21
C ILE A 515 -7.22 -0.98 11.14
N LEU A 516 -7.72 -2.21 11.17
CA LEU A 516 -8.77 -2.62 12.09
C LEU A 516 -8.30 -2.56 13.55
N GLU A 517 -9.17 -2.13 14.45
CA GLU A 517 -8.90 -2.11 15.89
C GLU A 517 -8.50 -3.50 16.41
N SER A 518 -9.21 -4.55 15.99
CA SER A 518 -8.90 -5.94 16.37
C SER A 518 -7.49 -6.36 15.93
N LYS A 519 -7.10 -6.03 14.70
CA LYS A 519 -5.75 -6.30 14.19
C LYS A 519 -4.69 -5.50 14.95
N ALA A 520 -4.97 -4.23 15.25
CA ALA A 520 -4.07 -3.41 16.03
C ALA A 520 -3.87 -3.94 17.46
N GLN A 521 -4.96 -4.34 18.13
CA GLN A 521 -4.92 -4.95 19.46
C GLN A 521 -4.09 -6.24 19.47
N LYS A 522 -4.28 -7.13 18.48
CA LYS A 522 -3.47 -8.35 18.33
C LYS A 522 -1.98 -8.09 18.15
N LEU A 523 -1.64 -7.00 17.44
CA LEU A 523 -0.25 -6.57 17.25
C LEU A 523 0.28 -5.78 18.46
N GLY A 524 -0.51 -5.62 19.54
CA GLY A 524 -0.16 -4.87 20.74
C GLY A 524 0.00 -3.37 20.49
N ILE A 525 -0.63 -2.84 19.43
CA ILE A 525 -0.56 -1.43 19.06
C ILE A 525 -1.61 -0.66 19.87
N PRO A 526 -1.21 0.40 20.60
CA PRO A 526 -2.19 1.25 21.29
C PRO A 526 -3.14 1.91 20.29
N LEU A 527 -4.46 1.77 20.47
CA LEU A 527 -5.47 2.37 19.58
C LEU A 527 -5.34 3.89 19.48
N VAL A 528 -4.96 4.52 20.59
CA VAL A 528 -4.61 5.95 20.66
C VAL A 528 -3.54 6.37 19.65
N SER A 529 -2.62 5.48 19.27
CA SER A 529 -1.62 5.76 18.23
C SER A 529 -2.28 5.84 16.85
N ILE A 530 -3.29 5.01 16.58
CA ILE A 530 -4.06 5.04 15.33
C ILE A 530 -4.82 6.35 15.23
N ASP A 531 -5.50 6.75 16.32
CA ASP A 531 -6.24 8.01 16.38
C ASP A 531 -5.36 9.22 16.08
N ILE A 532 -4.16 9.25 16.67
CA ILE A 532 -3.18 10.31 16.44
C ILE A 532 -2.71 10.33 14.97
N LEU A 533 -2.49 9.17 14.36
CA LEU A 533 -2.11 9.06 12.94
C LEU A 533 -3.24 9.54 12.00
N MET A 534 -4.50 9.17 12.28
CA MET A 534 -5.65 9.66 11.51
C MET A 534 -5.83 11.17 11.65
N THR A 535 -5.62 11.69 12.86
CA THR A 535 -5.65 13.12 13.16
C THR A 535 -4.54 13.86 12.43
N PHE A 536 -3.34 13.28 12.34
CA PHE A 536 -2.23 13.87 11.61
C PHE A 536 -2.57 14.08 10.13
N SER A 537 -3.14 13.09 9.45
CA SER A 537 -3.60 13.25 8.06
C SER A 537 -4.62 14.39 7.92
N HIS A 538 -5.65 14.45 8.76
CA HIS A 538 -6.63 15.55 8.76
C HIS A 538 -5.99 16.91 9.05
N TRP A 539 -5.11 16.97 10.04
CA TRP A 539 -4.39 18.18 10.41
C TRP A 539 -3.58 18.71 9.22
N THR A 540 -2.84 17.86 8.49
CA THR A 540 -2.06 18.29 7.31
C THR A 540 -2.94 18.91 6.22
N TYR A 541 -4.17 18.42 6.06
CA TYR A 541 -5.16 19.01 5.16
C TYR A 541 -5.59 20.39 5.62
N GLN A 542 -5.92 20.57 6.90
CA GLN A 542 -6.39 21.85 7.41
C GLN A 542 -5.28 22.92 7.42
N VAL A 543 -4.08 22.61 7.93
CA VAL A 543 -2.99 23.60 8.04
C VAL A 543 -2.39 24.00 6.69
N SER A 544 -2.60 23.19 5.65
CA SER A 544 -2.21 23.55 4.29
C SER A 544 -3.28 24.35 3.54
N GLY A 545 -4.41 24.66 4.18
CA GLY A 545 -5.55 25.32 3.54
C GLY A 545 -6.20 24.45 2.46
N ALA A 546 -6.38 23.16 2.74
CA ALA A 546 -6.96 22.16 1.84
C ALA A 546 -6.13 21.87 0.56
N LYS A 547 -4.85 22.23 0.53
CA LYS A 547 -4.00 22.08 -0.67
C LYS A 547 -3.20 20.78 -0.72
N LEU A 548 -2.88 20.18 0.44
CA LEU A 548 -2.17 18.90 0.52
C LEU A 548 -2.60 18.05 1.70
N MET A 549 -2.36 16.74 1.64
CA MET A 549 -2.64 15.81 2.73
C MET A 549 -1.60 14.69 2.74
N VAL A 550 -1.00 14.41 3.90
CA VAL A 550 -0.08 13.28 4.07
C VAL A 550 -0.88 12.02 4.39
N VAL A 551 -0.66 10.96 3.61
CA VAL A 551 -1.36 9.66 3.69
C VAL A 551 -0.37 8.50 3.52
N ASP A 552 -0.87 7.27 3.42
CA ASP A 552 -0.07 6.02 3.39
C ASP A 552 0.85 5.94 4.61
N LEU A 553 0.26 6.12 5.80
CA LEU A 553 0.97 6.06 7.07
C LEU A 553 1.26 4.59 7.35
N GLN A 554 2.50 4.20 7.07
CA GLN A 554 3.03 2.87 7.34
C GLN A 554 4.38 3.00 8.02
N GLY A 555 4.76 2.01 8.79
CA GLY A 555 5.95 2.13 9.60
C GLY A 555 6.18 0.94 10.50
N ILE A 556 7.09 1.14 11.45
CA ILE A 556 7.54 0.09 12.35
C ILE A 556 7.02 0.38 13.74
N VAL A 557 6.45 -0.66 14.34
CA VAL A 557 6.07 -0.70 15.74
C VAL A 557 7.22 -1.36 16.49
N THR A 558 7.94 -0.57 17.27
CA THR A 558 9.04 -1.02 18.12
C THR A 558 8.72 -0.79 19.59
N THR A 559 9.47 -1.40 20.49
CA THR A 559 9.31 -1.20 21.94
C THR A 559 10.54 -0.46 22.45
N ASP A 560 10.35 0.65 23.15
CA ASP A 560 11.47 1.36 23.77
C ASP A 560 12.00 0.65 25.02
N GLU A 561 13.08 1.17 25.59
CA GLU A 561 13.75 0.63 26.78
C GLU A 561 12.83 0.61 28.02
N LYS A 562 11.73 1.38 28.00
CA LYS A 562 10.73 1.45 29.07
C LYS A 562 9.52 0.55 28.82
N GLY A 563 9.57 -0.29 27.78
CA GLY A 563 8.47 -1.19 27.42
C GLY A 563 7.34 -0.51 26.63
N GLN A 564 7.48 0.76 26.23
CA GLN A 564 6.44 1.49 25.52
C GLN A 564 6.53 1.26 24.02
N LYS A 565 5.39 0.97 23.38
CA LYS A 565 5.31 0.84 21.93
C LYS A 565 5.45 2.20 21.26
N LYS A 566 6.40 2.32 20.33
CA LYS A 566 6.64 3.50 19.50
C LYS A 566 6.41 3.18 18.03
N VAL A 567 5.75 4.10 17.33
CA VAL A 567 5.54 4.03 15.89
C VAL A 567 6.57 4.92 15.17
N ILE A 568 7.29 4.35 14.21
CA ILE A 568 8.24 5.05 13.35
C ILE A 568 7.78 4.87 11.90
N LEU A 569 7.30 5.92 11.28
CA LEU A 569 6.73 5.89 9.94
C LEU A 569 7.79 5.95 8.84
N THR A 570 7.47 5.40 7.67
CA THR A 570 8.30 5.50 6.46
C THR A 570 7.45 5.45 5.20
N ASP A 571 8.01 5.93 4.09
CA ASP A 571 7.39 5.89 2.76
C ASP A 571 5.96 6.48 2.70
N PRO A 572 5.75 7.75 3.12
CA PRO A 572 4.45 8.40 2.99
C PRO A 572 4.13 8.76 1.54
N ALA A 573 2.84 8.88 1.26
CA ALA A 573 2.33 9.57 0.08
C ALA A 573 1.79 10.95 0.46
N ILE A 574 1.80 11.89 -0.50
CA ILE A 574 1.25 13.24 -0.32
C ILE A 574 0.27 13.50 -1.45
N HIS A 575 -1.01 13.60 -1.10
CA HIS A 575 -2.03 14.10 -2.02
C HIS A 575 -1.89 15.62 -2.12
N CYS A 576 -2.03 16.19 -3.31
CA CYS A 576 -1.95 17.62 -3.54
C CYS A 576 -2.85 18.03 -4.70
N VAL A 577 -3.53 19.18 -4.57
CA VAL A 577 -4.40 19.73 -5.62
C VAL A 577 -3.66 20.00 -6.94
N ASP A 578 -2.34 20.26 -6.89
CA ASP A 578 -1.48 20.21 -8.07
C ASP A 578 -1.06 18.76 -8.34
N ASN A 579 -1.75 18.12 -9.28
CA ASN A 579 -1.56 16.72 -9.68
C ASN A 579 -0.18 16.43 -10.29
N THR A 580 0.61 17.46 -10.62
CA THR A 580 1.97 17.32 -11.12
C THR A 580 2.99 17.13 -9.99
N ARG A 581 2.63 17.44 -8.74
CA ARG A 581 3.49 17.30 -7.55
C ARG A 581 3.47 15.89 -6.97
N PHE A 582 4.52 15.57 -6.21
CA PHE A 582 4.63 14.35 -5.38
C PHE A 582 4.53 13.01 -6.11
N GLY A 583 4.73 13.01 -7.42
CA GLY A 583 4.89 11.81 -8.23
C GLY A 583 3.63 10.96 -8.33
N PRO A 584 3.74 9.72 -8.85
CA PRO A 584 2.59 8.90 -9.24
C PRO A 584 1.53 8.67 -8.17
N MET A 585 1.95 8.61 -6.89
CA MET A 585 1.08 8.29 -5.75
C MET A 585 0.24 9.48 -5.25
N ASN A 586 0.41 10.67 -5.82
CA ASN A 586 -0.47 11.80 -5.59
C ASN A 586 -1.81 11.57 -6.31
N HIS A 587 -2.88 11.32 -5.55
CA HIS A 587 -4.25 11.11 -6.07
C HIS A 587 -5.10 12.39 -6.10
N GLY A 588 -4.48 13.55 -5.92
CA GLY A 588 -5.14 14.84 -5.99
C GLY A 588 -6.25 15.04 -4.96
N ALA A 589 -7.16 15.94 -5.28
CA ALA A 589 -8.35 16.22 -4.47
C ALA A 589 -9.25 14.98 -4.30
N GLY A 590 -9.31 14.10 -5.31
CA GLY A 590 -10.08 12.85 -5.22
C GLY A 590 -9.54 11.92 -4.13
N GLY A 591 -8.22 11.82 -3.97
CA GLY A 591 -7.58 11.04 -2.90
C GLY A 591 -7.87 11.61 -1.52
N MET A 592 -7.80 12.94 -1.37
CA MET A 592 -8.18 13.62 -0.13
C MET A 592 -9.65 13.39 0.21
N ARG A 593 -10.54 13.48 -0.78
CA ARG A 593 -11.96 13.22 -0.62
C ARG A 593 -12.21 11.80 -0.14
N ASN A 594 -11.56 10.81 -0.75
CA ASN A 594 -11.72 9.42 -0.32
C ASN A 594 -11.28 9.20 1.12
N PHE A 595 -10.19 9.84 1.57
CA PHE A 595 -9.80 9.82 2.99
C PHE A 595 -10.95 10.34 3.88
N PHE A 596 -11.55 11.48 3.54
CA PHE A 596 -12.63 12.07 4.34
C PHE A 596 -13.96 11.31 4.26
N LYS A 597 -14.21 10.49 3.24
CA LYS A 597 -15.38 9.60 3.20
C LYS A 597 -15.42 8.65 4.40
N ARG A 598 -14.27 8.24 4.94
CA ARG A 598 -14.18 7.31 6.08
C ARG A 598 -13.63 7.93 7.35
N HIS A 599 -13.01 9.11 7.27
CA HIS A 599 -12.45 9.76 8.44
C HIS A 599 -13.56 10.20 9.40
N ILE A 600 -13.49 9.72 10.63
CA ILE A 600 -14.32 10.19 11.74
C ILE A 600 -13.41 11.01 12.65
N CYS A 601 -13.76 12.28 12.86
CA CYS A 601 -13.06 13.12 13.82
C CYS A 601 -13.09 12.48 15.21
N ASN A 602 -11.92 12.06 15.69
CA ASN A 602 -11.75 11.57 17.05
C ASN A 602 -11.54 12.74 18.04
N SER A 603 -11.26 12.41 19.31
CA SER A 603 -11.04 13.40 20.36
C SER A 603 -9.89 14.35 20.05
N PHE A 604 -8.82 13.88 19.38
CA PHE A 604 -7.69 14.72 19.01
C PHE A 604 -8.04 15.71 17.90
N CYS A 605 -8.79 15.28 16.87
CA CYS A 605 -9.29 16.19 15.84
C CYS A 605 -10.08 17.34 16.47
N LYS A 606 -10.99 17.01 17.40
CA LYS A 606 -11.83 17.99 18.11
C LYS A 606 -10.97 18.94 18.96
N SER A 607 -10.04 18.41 19.73
CA SER A 607 -9.16 19.23 20.59
C SER A 607 -8.22 20.14 19.80
N LEU A 608 -7.85 19.76 18.58
CA LEU A 608 -7.06 20.61 17.67
C LEU A 608 -7.91 21.66 16.94
N GLY A 609 -9.24 21.57 17.02
CA GLY A 609 -10.16 22.43 16.27
C GLY A 609 -10.20 22.10 14.78
N LEU A 610 -10.03 20.82 14.43
CA LEU A 610 -10.12 20.37 13.04
C LEU A 610 -11.58 20.30 12.58
N VAL A 611 -11.84 20.78 11.37
CA VAL A 611 -13.16 20.86 10.76
C VAL A 611 -13.27 19.80 9.66
N MET A 612 -14.35 19.03 9.69
CA MET A 612 -14.67 18.10 8.59
C MET A 612 -15.02 18.90 7.33
N PRO A 613 -14.40 18.61 6.17
CA PRO A 613 -14.79 19.26 4.94
C PRO A 613 -16.19 18.81 4.49
N VAL A 614 -16.97 19.72 3.93
CA VAL A 614 -18.30 19.43 3.38
C VAL A 614 -18.14 18.64 2.09
N LEU A 615 -18.37 17.32 2.07
CA LEU A 615 -18.28 16.54 0.83
C LEU A 615 -19.47 16.89 -0.11
N PRO A 616 -19.24 17.29 -1.38
CA PRO A 616 -20.35 17.43 -2.32
C PRO A 616 -21.02 16.07 -2.54
N ASP A 617 -22.34 16.05 -2.63
CA ASP A 617 -23.11 14.82 -2.90
C ASP A 617 -22.82 14.26 -4.31
N GLU A 618 -23.13 12.98 -4.53
CA GLU A 618 -22.83 12.30 -5.81
C GLU A 618 -23.56 12.93 -7.00
N GLU A 619 -24.76 13.49 -6.80
CA GLU A 619 -25.55 14.16 -7.84
C GLU A 619 -24.90 15.47 -8.30
N SER A 620 -24.37 16.25 -7.36
CA SER A 620 -23.57 17.45 -7.62
C SER A 620 -22.28 17.10 -8.36
N MET A 621 -21.71 15.92 -8.12
CA MET A 621 -20.51 15.45 -8.80
C MET A 621 -20.74 15.01 -10.26
N VAL A 622 -21.88 14.35 -10.57
CA VAL A 622 -22.24 13.99 -11.96
C VAL A 622 -22.37 15.25 -12.81
N ARG A 623 -23.00 16.31 -12.25
CA ARG A 623 -23.09 17.63 -12.90
C ARG A 623 -21.73 18.32 -13.02
N PHE A 624 -20.89 18.23 -12.00
CA PHE A 624 -19.55 18.85 -11.99
C PHE A 624 -18.56 18.21 -12.95
N LEU A 625 -18.63 16.89 -13.16
CA LEU A 625 -17.72 16.14 -14.04
C LEU A 625 -18.25 16.00 -15.48
N GLY A 626 -19.42 16.55 -15.81
CA GLY A 626 -20.05 16.38 -17.12
C GLY A 626 -20.32 14.92 -17.50
N LEU A 627 -20.41 14.02 -16.50
CA LEU A 627 -20.67 12.61 -16.72
C LEU A 627 -22.18 12.40 -16.93
N PRO A 628 -22.60 11.48 -17.82
CA PRO A 628 -24.01 11.17 -17.95
C PRO A 628 -24.54 10.61 -16.62
N PRO A 629 -25.77 10.98 -16.20
CA PRO A 629 -26.37 10.44 -15.00
C PRO A 629 -26.44 8.90 -15.08
N PRO A 630 -26.29 8.20 -13.94
CA PRO A 630 -26.41 6.76 -13.93
C PRO A 630 -27.78 6.35 -14.49
N PRO A 631 -27.87 5.24 -15.26
CA PRO A 631 -29.13 4.79 -15.80
C PRO A 631 -30.09 4.50 -14.65
N THR A 632 -31.15 5.29 -14.55
CA THR A 632 -32.25 5.08 -13.61
C THR A 632 -33.06 3.87 -14.07
N HIS A 633 -32.56 2.66 -13.80
CA HIS A 633 -33.40 1.47 -13.82
C HIS A 633 -33.98 1.25 -12.43
N THR A 634 -35.00 2.03 -12.09
CA THR A 634 -36.07 1.53 -11.23
C THR A 634 -36.97 0.69 -12.13
N PRO A 635 -37.11 -0.63 -11.90
CA PRO A 635 -38.18 -1.39 -12.53
C PRO A 635 -39.49 -0.79 -12.03
N LYS A 636 -40.27 -0.19 -12.93
CA LYS A 636 -41.68 0.09 -12.65
C LYS A 636 -42.36 -1.26 -12.50
N PHE A 637 -42.55 -1.72 -11.27
CA PHE A 637 -43.48 -2.79 -10.98
C PHE A 637 -44.89 -2.27 -11.29
N ASN A 638 -45.38 -2.62 -12.47
CA ASN A 638 -46.80 -2.58 -12.77
C ASN A 638 -47.46 -3.68 -11.92
N PHE A 639 -48.09 -3.30 -10.81
CA PHE A 639 -49.11 -4.14 -10.21
C PHE A 639 -50.34 -4.11 -11.12
N GLY A 640 -50.32 -4.97 -12.14
CA GLY A 640 -51.51 -5.35 -12.90
C GLY A 640 -52.31 -6.33 -12.06
N SER A 641 -53.43 -5.86 -11.53
CA SER A 641 -54.53 -6.68 -11.04
C SER A 641 -55.05 -7.61 -12.14
N ALA A 642 -55.18 -8.91 -11.85
CA ALA A 642 -56.36 -9.75 -12.13
C ALA A 642 -55.99 -11.23 -12.34
N PHE A 643 -56.54 -12.06 -11.43
CA PHE A 643 -56.79 -13.50 -11.47
C PHE A 643 -55.62 -14.49 -11.53
#